data_AF-A0A7W0CFT2-F1
#
_entry.id   AF-A0A7W0CFT2-F1
#
_cell.length_a   1.000
_cell.length_b   1.000
_cell.length_c   1.000
_cell.angle_alpha   90.00
_cell.angle_beta   90.00
_cell.angle_gamma   90.00
#
_symmetry.space_group_name_H-M   'P 1'
#
loop_
_entity.id
_entity.type
_entity.pdbx_description
1 polymer ?
#
loop_
_entity_poly.entity_id
_entity_poly.type
_entity_poly.pdbx_seq_one_letter_code
_entity_poly.pdbx_strand_id
1 'polypeptide(L)'
;MTRAGPFTLPAATTTRFVLLVVLTTVTTMYAASALIDWEQVHWACVEEAERQAAAPAAPGVPVPSVAEAYLSCDARASLGEGLYGLLVAATFVTMALFLHSLTPRRIVRRQGLIPLPAERYPEAAAEIGRLVTEAGVPGRGQVMIDPTDQNVRGRSFGAFGSWQVRLSLGAVRHHPARAAAMRAVLRHELAHIRNRDLDMVSLVRATWWLFLGGAVATVAVQAVRWPEDLPRRLLPLAVALMVALATTAAISRVREHYADLRAADANRAAGDPAFPPVESQPRRWARLLAWHPPVSVREQVVREPDRLLRPSPLEAVLTGATAGLAQPYLAAFATFLAGGEPRDGRVLAGVAIGVLVAAVTGTAMWRDTLRTRGLGSGPSSGLMSGAALTAGLFIGIAGTLTTTDASLAAAMAHSLPAALASAAILLVLCVGLCRWHAVAADAWFEVSARPVRALAVSVIVGGAAFGSLFGHWSASIGGMPDSTVDTPLPALVFQTVTGLVSFTTLVPVVLALLLPLLPRLRRGTTGLPMSAVFVPVGVVTVAAVIAEATAWRSRSLLAELGVLLVPGLAAEPNPLLAVEVATAAIGLAVALVTSLAARPLHGLLAAYLVGFVLSLVGAVRTMGAACLQAAPVCEPRYAAGYAGGLLLLLVPSALAGGAVGAALGMVRRGRVRDTRKGIRTAGVVVAILTCLLVTTGGVVSLQVNGWIAPVEAPGTPRFTEVRPAVPARPHPVLQVCAWIRWRSGDQGLGAAYHAYLLELSQAAMAADSRGLHALGRELLDALHRGDPDDMALGEKAIRWICDARLTHTRSTM
;
A
#
# COMPACT_ATOMS: atom_id res chain seq x y z
N MET A 1 -35.68 18.07 -10.80
CA MET A 1 -34.27 17.99 -10.33
C MET A 1 -33.37 18.50 -11.45
N THR A 2 -32.48 19.44 -11.17
CA THR A 2 -31.47 19.89 -12.15
C THR A 2 -30.62 18.70 -12.59
N ARG A 3 -30.44 18.51 -13.90
CA ARG A 3 -29.60 17.43 -14.48
C ARG A 3 -28.24 17.44 -13.78
N ALA A 4 -27.86 16.31 -13.20
CA ALA A 4 -26.64 16.21 -12.41
C ALA A 4 -25.41 16.45 -13.30
N GLY A 5 -24.70 17.55 -13.06
CA GLY A 5 -23.56 17.93 -13.90
C GLY A 5 -22.30 17.09 -13.58
N PRO A 6 -21.34 17.00 -14.52
CA PRO A 6 -20.07 16.28 -14.36
C PRO A 6 -19.17 16.83 -13.25
N PHE A 7 -19.51 18.00 -12.68
CA PHE A 7 -18.82 18.66 -11.56
C PHE A 7 -19.49 18.42 -10.19
N THR A 8 -20.55 17.61 -10.11
CA THR A 8 -21.25 17.28 -8.85
C THR A 8 -20.38 16.46 -7.90
N LEU A 9 -19.53 15.59 -8.47
CA LEU A 9 -18.57 14.77 -7.75
C LEU A 9 -17.15 15.21 -8.09
N PRO A 10 -16.15 14.86 -7.25
CA PRO A 10 -14.75 15.13 -7.57
C PRO A 10 -14.38 14.64 -8.97
N ALA A 11 -13.55 15.42 -9.66
CA ALA A 11 -13.03 15.02 -10.96
C ALA A 11 -12.14 13.79 -10.78
N ALA A 12 -12.34 12.81 -11.66
CA ALA A 12 -11.60 11.55 -11.62
C ALA A 12 -10.08 11.72 -11.84
N THR A 13 -9.63 12.90 -12.26
CA THR A 13 -8.22 13.23 -12.44
C THR A 13 -7.43 13.23 -11.13
N THR A 14 -8.00 13.75 -10.04
CA THR A 14 -7.27 13.93 -8.76
C THR A 14 -6.74 12.61 -8.20
N THR A 15 -7.56 11.56 -8.20
CA THR A 15 -7.16 10.25 -7.65
C THR A 15 -6.15 9.55 -8.56
N ARG A 16 -6.28 9.72 -9.88
CA ARG A 16 -5.29 9.23 -10.86
C ARG A 16 -3.94 9.92 -10.73
N PHE A 17 -3.95 11.22 -10.41
CA PHE A 17 -2.73 11.99 -10.15
C PHE A 17 -1.96 11.41 -8.97
N VAL A 18 -2.64 11.16 -7.85
CA VAL A 18 -2.02 10.54 -6.66
C VAL A 18 -1.46 9.16 -7.00
N LEU A 19 -2.25 8.34 -7.71
CA LEU A 19 -1.82 7.00 -8.10
C LEU A 19 -0.58 7.02 -9.01
N LEU A 20 -0.49 7.95 -9.96
CA LEU A 20 0.68 8.11 -10.82
C LEU A 20 1.91 8.58 -10.03
N VAL A 21 1.76 9.50 -9.07
CA VAL A 21 2.86 9.90 -8.19
C VAL A 21 3.37 8.70 -7.41
N VAL A 22 2.47 7.92 -6.80
CA VAL A 22 2.82 6.69 -6.06
C VAL A 22 3.54 5.69 -6.97
N LEU A 23 3.02 5.43 -8.17
CA LEU A 23 3.68 4.58 -9.16
C LEU A 23 5.11 5.04 -9.42
N THR A 24 5.28 6.30 -9.82
CA THR A 24 6.62 6.82 -10.16
C THR A 24 7.57 6.79 -8.98
N THR A 25 7.10 7.06 -7.76
CA THR A 25 7.92 6.97 -6.56
C THR A 25 8.34 5.53 -6.29
N VAL A 26 7.40 4.58 -6.28
CA VAL A 26 7.67 3.17 -5.99
C VAL A 26 8.56 2.54 -7.06
N THR A 27 8.34 2.82 -8.34
CA THR A 27 9.23 2.35 -9.41
C THR A 27 10.61 3.00 -9.32
N THR A 28 10.71 4.25 -8.87
CA THR A 28 12.02 4.88 -8.62
C THR A 28 12.74 4.22 -7.44
N MET A 29 12.03 3.86 -6.36
CA MET A 29 12.59 3.09 -5.25
C MET A 29 13.14 1.75 -5.74
N TYR A 30 12.37 1.04 -6.57
CA TYR A 30 12.81 -0.22 -7.18
C TYR A 30 14.04 -0.04 -8.08
N ALA A 31 14.01 0.96 -8.97
CA ALA A 31 15.15 1.23 -9.84
C ALA A 31 16.41 1.55 -9.01
N ALA A 32 16.25 2.33 -7.95
CA ALA A 32 17.34 2.66 -7.04
C ALA A 32 17.79 1.47 -6.19
N SER A 33 16.90 0.57 -5.76
CA SER A 33 17.27 -0.62 -4.99
C SER A 33 18.09 -1.58 -5.84
N ALA A 34 17.81 -1.67 -7.14
CA ALA A 34 18.60 -2.46 -8.08
C ALA A 34 20.06 -1.95 -8.23
N LEU A 35 20.38 -0.72 -7.79
CA LEU A 35 21.77 -0.21 -7.78
C LEU A 35 22.61 -0.79 -6.64
N ILE A 36 21.97 -1.41 -5.66
CA ILE A 36 22.59 -2.08 -4.52
C ILE A 36 22.37 -3.58 -4.72
N ASP A 37 23.44 -4.35 -4.53
CA ASP A 37 23.37 -5.80 -4.54
C ASP A 37 22.88 -6.28 -3.16
N TRP A 38 21.58 -6.11 -2.91
CA TRP A 38 20.96 -6.54 -1.64
C TRP A 38 21.11 -8.04 -1.42
N GLU A 39 21.12 -8.82 -2.50
CA GLU A 39 21.41 -10.25 -2.44
C GLU A 39 22.79 -10.49 -1.82
N GLN A 40 23.84 -9.82 -2.30
CA GLN A 40 25.16 -9.90 -1.68
C GLN A 40 25.17 -9.46 -0.20
N VAL A 41 24.39 -8.44 0.17
CA VAL A 41 24.27 -7.99 1.57
C VAL A 41 23.64 -9.08 2.45
N HIS A 42 22.59 -9.77 1.97
CA HIS A 42 21.98 -10.88 2.69
C HIS A 42 22.89 -12.11 2.74
N TRP A 43 23.66 -12.39 1.68
CA TRP A 43 24.67 -13.45 1.69
C TRP A 43 25.79 -13.18 2.69
N ALA A 44 26.25 -11.93 2.80
CA ALA A 44 27.23 -11.55 3.80
C ALA A 44 26.72 -11.77 5.24
N CYS A 45 25.40 -11.73 5.46
CA CYS A 45 24.82 -12.09 6.76
C CYS A 45 24.94 -13.58 7.10
N VAL A 46 24.92 -14.45 6.09
CA VAL A 46 25.17 -15.89 6.29
C VAL A 46 26.63 -16.13 6.62
N GLU A 47 27.55 -15.57 5.84
CA GLU A 47 28.99 -15.67 6.12
C GLU A 47 29.33 -15.15 7.52
N GLU A 48 28.73 -14.04 7.94
CA GLU A 48 28.95 -13.48 9.28
C GLU A 48 28.38 -14.38 10.38
N ALA A 49 27.19 -14.95 10.19
CA ALA A 49 26.59 -15.87 11.15
C ALA A 49 27.43 -17.15 11.29
N GLU A 50 27.95 -17.68 10.19
CA GLU A 50 28.85 -18.83 10.18
C GLU A 50 30.18 -18.52 10.88
N ARG A 51 30.79 -17.35 10.62
CA ARG A 51 31.99 -16.90 11.32
C ARG A 51 31.79 -16.76 12.83
N GLN A 52 30.65 -16.22 13.26
CA GLN A 52 30.33 -16.06 14.68
C GLN A 52 30.11 -17.41 15.37
N ALA A 53 29.47 -18.36 14.70
CA ALA A 53 29.31 -19.71 15.24
C ALA A 53 30.60 -20.53 15.25
N ALA A 54 31.51 -20.28 14.30
CA ALA A 54 32.83 -20.91 14.25
C ALA A 54 33.84 -20.30 15.24
N ALA A 55 33.58 -19.10 15.75
CA ALA A 55 34.47 -18.45 16.71
C ALA A 55 34.52 -19.24 18.04
N PRO A 56 35.71 -19.45 18.64
CA PRO A 56 35.82 -20.19 19.88
C PRO A 56 35.01 -19.49 20.98
N ALA A 57 34.03 -20.21 21.53
CA ALA A 57 33.20 -19.71 22.61
C ALA A 57 34.08 -19.31 23.81
N ALA A 58 33.99 -18.05 24.23
CA ALA A 58 34.57 -17.66 25.50
C ALA A 58 33.91 -18.48 26.62
N PRO A 59 34.67 -18.99 27.61
CA PRO A 59 34.12 -19.81 28.68
C PRO A 59 32.94 -19.09 29.37
N GLY A 60 31.76 -19.71 29.32
CA GLY A 60 30.55 -19.19 29.96
C GLY A 60 29.72 -18.20 29.14
N VAL A 61 30.12 -17.86 27.91
CA VAL A 61 29.29 -17.06 27.00
C VAL A 61 28.47 -18.00 26.12
N PRO A 62 27.13 -17.90 26.11
CA PRO A 62 26.32 -18.64 25.16
C PRO A 62 26.69 -18.21 23.75
N VAL A 63 27.11 -19.16 22.90
CA VAL A 63 27.26 -18.89 21.47
C VAL A 63 25.84 -18.71 20.92
N PRO A 64 25.48 -17.54 20.35
CA PRO A 64 24.21 -17.41 19.64
C PRO A 64 24.16 -18.47 18.54
N SER A 65 23.00 -19.10 18.34
CA SER A 65 22.86 -20.05 17.24
C SER A 65 23.14 -19.34 15.90
N VAL A 66 23.56 -20.08 14.87
CA VAL A 66 23.76 -19.49 13.54
C VAL A 66 22.46 -18.81 13.09
N ALA A 67 21.32 -19.41 13.43
CA ALA A 67 20.00 -18.85 13.16
C ALA A 67 19.79 -17.48 13.85
N GLU A 68 20.15 -17.31 15.12
CA GLU A 68 20.00 -16.03 15.82
C GLU A 68 20.94 -14.96 15.26
N ALA A 69 22.21 -15.33 15.02
CA ALA A 69 23.19 -14.44 14.40
C ALA A 69 22.73 -13.99 13.01
N TYR A 70 22.26 -14.92 12.18
CA TYR A 70 21.71 -14.65 10.85
C TYR A 70 20.49 -13.71 10.94
N LEU A 71 19.47 -14.06 11.74
CA LEU A 71 18.25 -13.25 11.84
C LEU A 71 18.56 -11.83 12.33
N SER A 72 19.52 -11.66 13.24
CA SER A 72 19.96 -10.35 13.70
C SER A 72 20.67 -9.52 12.62
N CYS A 73 21.46 -10.17 11.75
CA CYS A 73 22.09 -9.52 10.62
C CYS A 73 21.08 -9.19 9.53
N ASP A 74 20.22 -10.14 9.17
CA ASP A 74 19.19 -9.99 8.16
C ASP A 74 18.17 -8.90 8.53
N ALA A 75 17.81 -8.80 9.82
CA ALA A 75 16.99 -7.69 10.31
C ALA A 75 17.67 -6.32 10.12
N ARG A 76 18.99 -6.23 10.30
CA ARG A 76 19.77 -5.00 10.05
C ARG A 76 19.90 -4.69 8.57
N ALA A 77 20.14 -5.71 7.73
CA ALA A 77 20.18 -5.57 6.28
C ALA A 77 18.83 -5.07 5.74
N SER A 78 17.74 -5.70 6.18
CA SER A 78 16.35 -5.31 5.86
C SER A 78 16.01 -3.90 6.35
N LEU A 79 16.49 -3.50 7.53
CA LEU A 79 16.38 -2.11 8.02
C LEU A 79 17.14 -1.14 7.10
N GLY A 80 18.34 -1.51 6.68
CA GLY A 80 19.12 -0.74 5.70
C GLY A 80 18.37 -0.56 4.39
N GLU A 81 17.76 -1.62 3.86
CA GLU A 81 16.97 -1.59 2.63
C GLU A 81 15.74 -0.69 2.77
N GLY A 82 14.97 -0.85 3.85
CA GLY A 82 13.80 -0.03 4.14
C GLY A 82 14.13 1.46 4.28
N LEU A 83 15.22 1.79 5.01
CA LEU A 83 15.69 3.16 5.16
C LEU A 83 16.19 3.75 3.84
N TYR A 84 16.90 2.97 3.04
CA TYR A 84 17.34 3.38 1.71
C TYR A 84 16.14 3.69 0.79
N GLY A 85 15.15 2.80 0.76
CA GLY A 85 13.90 3.03 0.02
C GLY A 85 13.17 4.30 0.46
N LEU A 86 13.07 4.54 1.77
CA LEU A 86 12.47 5.77 2.31
C LEU A 86 13.24 7.02 1.91
N LEU A 87 14.58 6.98 1.97
CA LEU A 87 15.43 8.08 1.56
C LEU A 87 15.27 8.40 0.08
N VAL A 88 15.22 7.38 -0.78
CA VAL A 88 14.97 7.55 -2.22
C VAL A 88 13.59 8.16 -2.45
N ALA A 89 12.55 7.64 -1.80
CA ALA A 89 11.19 8.17 -1.91
C ALA A 89 11.09 9.64 -1.46
N ALA A 90 11.68 9.97 -0.31
CA ALA A 90 11.70 11.32 0.24
C ALA A 90 12.48 12.29 -0.66
N THR A 91 13.62 11.86 -1.19
CA THR A 91 14.43 12.63 -2.14
C THR A 91 13.67 12.88 -3.43
N PHE A 92 13.03 11.85 -3.98
CA PHE A 92 12.22 11.95 -5.19
C PHE A 92 11.06 12.94 -5.04
N VAL A 93 10.28 12.81 -3.96
CA VAL A 93 9.14 13.71 -3.70
C VAL A 93 9.61 15.15 -3.47
N THR A 94 10.65 15.35 -2.66
CA THR A 94 11.23 16.67 -2.41
C THR A 94 11.72 17.32 -3.71
N MET A 95 12.44 16.57 -4.55
CA MET A 95 12.92 17.06 -5.83
C MET A 95 11.77 17.39 -6.79
N ALA A 96 10.71 16.57 -6.80
CA ALA A 96 9.53 16.82 -7.63
C ALA A 96 8.82 18.11 -7.21
N LEU A 97 8.66 18.34 -5.91
CA LEU A 97 8.10 19.59 -5.36
C LEU A 97 9.00 20.80 -5.66
N PHE A 98 10.32 20.64 -5.57
CA PHE A 98 11.28 21.68 -5.92
C PHE A 98 11.17 22.05 -7.41
N LEU A 99 11.21 21.08 -8.33
CA LEU A 99 11.05 21.31 -9.77
C LEU A 99 9.67 21.90 -10.10
N HIS A 100 8.61 21.44 -9.44
CA HIS A 100 7.28 22.01 -9.55
C HIS A 100 7.28 23.51 -9.20
N SER A 101 7.94 23.90 -8.10
CA SER A 101 8.05 25.29 -7.65
C SER A 101 8.84 26.18 -8.63
N LEU A 102 9.86 25.63 -9.27
CA LEU A 102 10.76 26.36 -10.16
C LEU A 102 10.19 26.52 -11.58
N THR A 103 9.31 25.60 -11.98
CA THR A 103 8.77 25.52 -13.36
C THR A 103 8.16 26.84 -13.84
N PRO A 104 7.28 27.55 -13.10
CA PRO A 104 6.69 28.79 -13.57
C PRO A 104 7.72 29.89 -13.86
N ARG A 105 8.70 30.08 -12.95
CA ARG A 105 9.77 31.06 -13.11
C ARG A 105 10.64 30.74 -14.32
N ARG A 106 10.94 29.46 -14.54
CA ARG A 106 11.70 28.98 -15.69
C ARG A 106 10.94 29.22 -17.00
N ILE A 107 9.63 29.00 -17.04
CA ILE A 107 8.79 29.26 -18.23
C ILE A 107 8.81 30.77 -18.55
N VAL A 108 8.55 31.63 -17.57
CA VAL A 108 8.58 33.10 -17.76
C VAL A 108 9.92 33.58 -18.30
N ARG A 109 11.02 33.17 -17.66
CA ARG A 109 12.38 33.57 -18.07
C ARG A 109 12.76 33.03 -19.46
N ARG A 110 12.55 31.74 -19.72
CA ARG A 110 12.97 31.12 -20.99
C ARG A 110 12.16 31.57 -22.19
N GLN A 111 10.90 31.94 -22.01
CA GLN A 111 10.01 32.37 -23.09
C GLN A 111 9.91 33.90 -23.20
N GLY A 112 10.66 34.65 -22.37
CA GLY A 112 10.59 36.11 -22.37
C GLY A 112 9.18 36.65 -22.14
N LEU A 113 8.39 35.98 -21.29
CA LEU A 113 7.00 36.37 -21.07
C LEU A 113 6.94 37.70 -20.34
N ILE A 114 6.16 38.63 -20.88
CA ILE A 114 5.96 39.96 -20.28
C ILE A 114 4.53 40.06 -19.73
N PRO A 115 4.31 40.77 -18.61
CA PRO A 115 2.95 41.10 -18.18
C PRO A 115 2.19 41.83 -19.29
N LEU A 116 0.87 41.60 -19.40
CA LEU A 116 0.00 42.33 -20.32
C LEU A 116 0.13 43.85 -20.08
N PRO A 117 0.71 44.63 -21.02
CA PRO A 117 0.82 46.08 -20.86
C PRO A 117 -0.54 46.71 -21.14
N ALA A 118 -1.28 47.01 -20.07
CA ALA A 118 -2.65 47.53 -20.14
C ALA A 118 -2.71 48.88 -20.86
N GLU A 119 -1.64 49.66 -20.80
CA GLU A 119 -1.50 50.95 -21.48
C GLU A 119 -1.46 50.77 -23.01
N ARG A 120 -0.87 49.66 -23.47
CA ARG A 120 -0.72 49.37 -24.91
C ARG A 120 -1.91 48.61 -25.49
N TYR A 121 -2.60 47.82 -24.67
CA TYR A 121 -3.75 47.00 -25.07
C TYR A 121 -4.94 47.18 -24.11
N PRO A 122 -5.51 48.39 -24.02
CA PRO A 122 -6.49 48.73 -22.98
C PRO A 122 -7.79 47.92 -23.10
N GLU A 123 -8.32 47.73 -24.31
CA GLU A 123 -9.57 46.96 -24.48
C GLU A 123 -9.36 45.47 -24.22
N ALA A 124 -8.20 44.91 -24.58
CA ALA A 124 -7.86 43.51 -24.32
C ALA A 124 -7.68 43.31 -22.81
N ALA A 125 -7.02 44.25 -22.12
CA ALA A 125 -6.87 44.22 -20.67
C ALA A 125 -8.22 44.31 -19.95
N ALA A 126 -9.13 45.17 -20.41
CA ALA A 126 -10.48 45.27 -19.88
C ALA A 126 -11.29 43.99 -20.10
N GLU A 127 -11.25 43.43 -21.31
CA GLU A 127 -11.92 42.19 -21.69
C GLU A 127 -11.41 41.00 -20.88
N ILE A 128 -10.09 40.85 -20.80
CA ILE A 128 -9.41 39.81 -20.00
C ILE A 128 -9.78 39.96 -18.53
N GLY A 129 -9.75 41.18 -18.00
CA GLY A 129 -10.18 41.48 -16.63
C GLY A 129 -11.62 41.04 -16.36
N ARG A 130 -12.53 41.30 -17.29
CA ARG A 130 -13.92 40.86 -17.21
C ARG A 130 -14.03 39.34 -17.18
N LEU A 131 -13.37 38.64 -18.11
CA LEU A 131 -13.39 37.17 -18.19
C LEU A 131 -12.78 36.49 -16.96
N VAL A 132 -11.70 37.05 -16.39
CA VAL A 132 -11.09 36.56 -15.14
C VAL A 132 -12.09 36.68 -13.97
N THR A 133 -12.79 37.81 -13.87
CA THR A 133 -13.83 38.03 -12.87
C THR A 133 -15.01 37.08 -13.07
N GLU A 134 -15.51 36.93 -14.31
CA GLU A 134 -16.58 36.00 -14.67
C GLU A 134 -16.22 34.54 -14.30
N ALA A 135 -14.97 34.15 -14.55
CA ALA A 135 -14.50 32.81 -14.22
C ALA A 135 -14.40 32.55 -12.70
N GLY A 136 -14.40 33.59 -11.86
CA GLY A 136 -14.34 33.47 -10.40
C GLY A 136 -13.02 32.87 -9.91
N VAL A 137 -11.93 33.10 -10.63
CA VAL A 137 -10.60 32.60 -10.28
C VAL A 137 -10.03 33.45 -9.13
N PRO A 138 -9.67 32.86 -7.98
CA PRO A 138 -9.19 33.61 -6.82
C PRO A 138 -7.77 34.14 -7.07
N GLY A 139 -7.60 35.46 -6.99
CA GLY A 139 -6.33 36.15 -7.25
C GLY A 139 -6.26 36.73 -8.66
N ARG A 140 -5.52 37.83 -8.83
CA ARG A 140 -5.17 38.37 -10.17
C ARG A 140 -4.25 37.36 -10.85
N GLY A 141 -4.81 36.29 -11.43
CA GLY A 141 -4.05 35.39 -12.28
C GLY A 141 -3.34 36.24 -13.32
N GLN A 142 -2.02 36.32 -13.24
CA GLN A 142 -1.27 37.25 -14.07
C GLN A 142 -1.38 36.79 -15.51
N VAL A 143 -1.94 37.64 -16.36
CA VAL A 143 -1.96 37.37 -17.79
C VAL A 143 -0.66 37.89 -18.39
N MET A 144 0.07 36.95 -18.97
CA MET A 144 1.38 37.15 -19.55
C MET A 144 1.25 37.04 -21.08
N ILE A 145 1.99 37.87 -21.81
CA ILE A 145 2.07 37.83 -23.27
C ILE A 145 3.35 37.10 -23.69
N ASP A 146 3.20 36.18 -24.65
CA ASP A 146 4.29 35.65 -25.46
C ASP A 146 4.45 36.57 -26.70
N PRO A 147 5.46 37.45 -26.74
CA PRO A 147 5.61 38.43 -27.82
C PRO A 147 6.00 37.78 -29.15
N THR A 148 6.42 36.51 -29.14
CA THR A 148 6.92 35.79 -30.32
C THR A 148 5.84 35.03 -31.09
N ASP A 149 4.74 34.66 -30.43
CA ASP A 149 3.67 33.86 -31.04
C ASP A 149 2.57 34.76 -31.66
N GLN A 150 2.47 34.75 -32.99
CA GLN A 150 1.46 35.50 -33.76
C GLN A 150 0.14 34.73 -33.95
N ASN A 151 0.05 33.47 -33.52
CA ASN A 151 -1.19 32.69 -33.62
C ASN A 151 -2.15 33.04 -32.48
N VAL A 152 -3.40 32.56 -32.53
CA VAL A 152 -4.34 32.68 -31.40
C VAL A 152 -4.20 31.45 -30.52
N ARG A 153 -3.30 31.52 -29.54
CA ARG A 153 -3.00 30.44 -28.59
C ARG A 153 -3.00 30.93 -27.15
N GLY A 154 -3.38 30.04 -26.25
CA GLY A 154 -3.35 30.24 -24.80
C GLY A 154 -2.67 29.07 -24.12
N ARG A 155 -2.15 29.31 -22.91
CA ARG A 155 -1.68 28.25 -22.01
C ARG A 155 -1.66 28.74 -20.57
N SER A 156 -2.32 28.01 -19.69
CA SER A 156 -2.27 28.20 -18.25
C SER A 156 -1.13 27.41 -17.62
N PHE A 157 -0.44 28.01 -16.64
CA PHE A 157 0.65 27.40 -15.89
C PHE A 157 0.79 28.05 -14.50
N GLY A 158 1.47 27.39 -13.58
CA GLY A 158 1.67 27.93 -12.23
C GLY A 158 2.02 26.86 -11.21
N ALA A 159 2.25 27.32 -9.98
CA ALA A 159 2.51 26.45 -8.82
C ALA A 159 1.94 27.08 -7.55
N PHE A 160 1.47 26.24 -6.62
CA PHE A 160 1.02 26.61 -5.28
C PHE A 160 0.05 27.79 -5.22
N GLY A 161 -0.90 27.86 -6.16
CA GLY A 161 -1.89 28.95 -6.23
C GLY A 161 -1.41 30.23 -6.93
N SER A 162 -0.15 30.31 -7.33
CA SER A 162 0.36 31.40 -8.19
C SER A 162 0.20 31.02 -9.65
N TRP A 163 -1.04 31.10 -10.14
CA TRP A 163 -1.41 30.71 -11.50
C TRP A 163 -1.33 31.90 -12.47
N GLN A 164 -0.83 31.63 -13.66
CA GLN A 164 -0.63 32.59 -14.73
C GLN A 164 -1.26 32.04 -16.01
N VAL A 165 -1.75 32.94 -16.86
CA VAL A 165 -2.22 32.58 -18.20
C VAL A 165 -1.30 33.24 -19.22
N ARG A 166 -0.62 32.43 -20.03
CA ARG A 166 0.10 32.88 -21.20
C ARG A 166 -0.89 33.05 -22.35
N LEU A 167 -0.94 34.23 -22.94
CA LEU A 167 -1.58 34.51 -24.21
C LEU A 167 -0.52 34.86 -25.25
N SER A 168 -0.70 34.34 -26.46
CA SER A 168 0.06 34.76 -27.64
C SER A 168 -0.23 36.22 -28.00
N LEU A 169 0.76 36.91 -28.59
CA LEU A 169 0.55 38.27 -29.10
C LEU A 169 -0.56 38.32 -30.16
N GLY A 170 -0.70 37.27 -30.97
CA GLY A 170 -1.78 37.12 -31.94
C GLY A 170 -3.18 37.07 -31.33
N ALA A 171 -3.32 36.58 -30.10
CA ALA A 171 -4.59 36.62 -29.37
C ALA A 171 -4.93 38.02 -28.83
N VAL A 172 -3.90 38.81 -28.46
CA VAL A 172 -4.07 40.13 -27.82
C VAL A 172 -4.19 41.28 -28.83
N ARG A 173 -3.51 41.18 -29.99
CA ARG A 173 -3.59 42.21 -31.04
C ARG A 173 -5.01 42.24 -31.61
N HIS A 174 -5.79 43.20 -31.13
CA HIS A 174 -7.20 43.42 -31.44
C HIS A 174 -7.48 43.32 -32.93
N HIS A 175 -8.17 42.24 -33.31
CA HIS A 175 -8.96 42.18 -34.51
C HIS A 175 -10.37 41.74 -34.09
N PRO A 176 -11.44 42.48 -34.40
CA PRO A 176 -12.82 42.09 -34.05
C PRO A 176 -13.14 40.65 -34.48
N ALA A 177 -12.65 40.24 -35.65
CA ALA A 177 -12.81 38.86 -36.15
C ALA A 177 -12.13 37.77 -35.27
N ARG A 178 -11.19 38.13 -34.40
CA ARG A 178 -10.45 37.19 -33.51
C ARG A 178 -10.85 37.30 -32.04
N ALA A 179 -11.66 38.29 -31.66
CA ALA A 179 -12.10 38.47 -30.29
C ALA A 179 -12.86 37.24 -29.75
N ALA A 180 -13.74 36.63 -30.56
CA ALA A 180 -14.44 35.40 -30.18
C ALA A 180 -13.48 34.23 -29.92
N ALA A 181 -12.45 34.06 -30.76
CA ALA A 181 -11.45 33.01 -30.58
C ALA A 181 -10.61 33.25 -29.31
N MET A 182 -10.17 34.49 -29.06
CA MET A 182 -9.48 34.86 -27.82
C MET A 182 -10.34 34.57 -26.59
N ARG A 183 -11.62 34.96 -26.58
CA ARG A 183 -12.56 34.71 -25.47
C ARG A 183 -12.72 33.22 -25.19
N ALA A 184 -12.90 32.41 -26.25
CA ALA A 184 -13.03 30.96 -26.15
C ALA A 184 -11.75 30.30 -25.59
N VAL A 185 -10.58 30.69 -26.10
CA VAL A 185 -9.27 30.22 -25.60
C VAL A 185 -9.08 30.61 -24.14
N LEU A 186 -9.31 31.87 -23.78
CA LEU A 186 -9.09 32.34 -22.42
C LEU A 186 -10.03 31.66 -21.42
N ARG A 187 -11.31 31.45 -21.75
CA ARG A 187 -12.23 30.69 -20.88
C ARG A 187 -11.80 29.24 -20.68
N HIS A 188 -11.24 28.60 -21.70
CA HIS A 188 -10.64 27.28 -21.58
C HIS A 188 -9.44 27.29 -20.62
N GLU A 189 -8.52 28.24 -20.75
CA GLU A 189 -7.38 28.35 -19.84
C GLU A 189 -7.79 28.69 -18.40
N LEU A 190 -8.78 29.58 -18.22
CA LEU A 190 -9.35 29.89 -16.91
C LEU A 190 -10.10 28.69 -16.31
N ALA A 191 -10.65 27.81 -17.13
CA ALA A 191 -11.28 26.58 -16.67
C ALA A 191 -10.27 25.61 -16.03
N HIS A 192 -9.04 25.51 -16.55
CA HIS A 192 -7.98 24.75 -15.89
C HIS A 192 -7.64 25.30 -14.50
N ILE A 193 -7.51 26.62 -14.38
CA ILE A 193 -7.26 27.27 -13.08
C ILE A 193 -8.41 26.99 -12.11
N ARG A 194 -9.66 27.16 -12.56
CA ARG A 194 -10.84 26.90 -11.75
C ARG A 194 -10.97 25.43 -11.33
N ASN A 195 -10.59 24.50 -12.20
CA ASN A 195 -10.54 23.07 -11.91
C ASN A 195 -9.36 22.69 -10.98
N ARG A 196 -8.44 23.63 -10.68
CA ARG A 196 -7.24 23.44 -9.84
C ARG A 196 -6.33 22.32 -10.34
N ASP A 197 -6.29 22.10 -11.65
CA ASP A 197 -5.55 20.99 -12.22
C ASP A 197 -4.11 21.33 -12.61
N LEU A 198 -3.75 22.62 -12.60
CA LEU A 198 -2.41 23.11 -12.97
C LEU A 198 -1.30 22.64 -12.03
N ASP A 199 -1.56 22.64 -10.73
CA ASP A 199 -0.58 22.20 -9.73
C ASP A 199 -0.31 20.70 -9.92
N MET A 200 -1.37 19.91 -10.11
CA MET A 200 -1.27 18.46 -10.30
C MET A 200 -0.47 18.10 -11.55
N VAL A 201 -0.66 18.83 -12.65
CA VAL A 201 0.01 18.55 -13.94
C VAL A 201 1.46 18.97 -13.90
N SER A 202 1.74 20.10 -13.26
CA SER A 202 3.10 20.57 -13.10
C SER A 202 3.88 19.62 -12.19
N LEU A 203 3.25 19.09 -11.14
CA LEU A 203 3.82 18.04 -10.30
C LEU A 203 4.04 16.74 -11.08
N VAL A 204 3.05 16.26 -11.83
CA VAL A 204 3.21 15.05 -12.65
C VAL A 204 4.27 15.19 -13.72
N ARG A 205 4.39 16.37 -14.33
CA ARG A 205 5.48 16.62 -15.28
C ARG A 205 6.84 16.57 -14.57
N ALA A 206 6.94 17.09 -13.35
CA ALA A 206 8.17 17.01 -12.57
C ALA A 206 8.50 15.56 -12.18
N THR A 207 7.54 14.80 -11.64
CA THR A 207 7.75 13.38 -11.30
C THR A 207 8.07 12.55 -12.53
N TRP A 208 7.43 12.82 -13.67
CA TRP A 208 7.72 12.14 -14.93
C TRP A 208 9.18 12.32 -15.38
N TRP A 209 9.68 13.56 -15.40
CA TRP A 209 11.07 13.81 -15.80
C TRP A 209 12.08 13.24 -14.82
N LEU A 210 11.79 13.28 -13.52
CA LEU A 210 12.63 12.67 -12.49
C LEU A 210 12.65 11.15 -12.62
N PHE A 211 11.49 10.55 -12.81
CA PHE A 211 11.35 9.11 -13.02
C PHE A 211 12.12 8.68 -14.28
N LEU A 212 11.94 9.38 -15.40
CA LEU A 212 12.67 9.07 -16.63
C LEU A 212 14.19 9.22 -16.45
N GLY A 213 14.64 10.29 -15.80
CA GLY A 213 16.06 10.49 -15.50
C GLY A 213 16.63 9.40 -14.61
N GLY A 214 15.92 9.04 -13.53
CA GLY A 214 16.31 7.97 -12.61
C GLY A 214 16.31 6.59 -13.26
N ALA A 215 15.31 6.30 -14.10
CA ALA A 215 15.22 5.08 -14.89
C ALA A 215 16.41 4.94 -15.86
N VAL A 216 16.72 5.99 -16.63
CA VAL A 216 17.85 6.00 -17.56
C VAL A 216 19.17 5.86 -16.82
N ALA A 217 19.37 6.60 -15.72
CA ALA A 217 20.57 6.48 -14.90
C ALA A 217 20.73 5.07 -14.33
N THR A 218 19.65 4.47 -13.85
CA THR A 218 19.65 3.09 -13.36
C THR A 218 20.07 2.13 -14.46
N VAL A 219 19.40 2.16 -15.62
CA VAL A 219 19.74 1.30 -16.76
C VAL A 219 21.20 1.46 -17.18
N ALA A 220 21.72 2.69 -17.22
CA ALA A 220 23.10 2.95 -17.57
C ALA A 220 24.08 2.31 -16.57
N VAL A 221 23.82 2.42 -15.26
CA VAL A 221 24.66 1.78 -14.23
C VAL A 221 24.56 0.25 -14.33
N GLN A 222 23.36 -0.29 -14.53
CA GLN A 222 23.14 -1.73 -14.71
C GLN A 222 23.90 -2.28 -15.91
N ALA A 223 23.82 -1.60 -17.06
CA ALA A 223 24.50 -2.02 -18.27
C ALA A 223 26.02 -2.05 -18.12
N VAL A 224 26.59 -1.26 -17.21
CA VAL A 224 28.02 -1.22 -16.92
C VAL A 224 28.44 -2.27 -15.88
N ARG A 225 27.65 -2.44 -14.81
CA ARG A 225 28.00 -3.30 -13.67
C ARG A 225 27.56 -4.75 -13.81
N TRP A 226 26.38 -4.98 -14.40
CA TRP A 226 25.72 -6.29 -14.49
C TRP A 226 25.01 -6.46 -15.86
N PRO A 227 25.75 -6.45 -16.98
CA PRO A 227 25.17 -6.50 -18.32
C PRO A 227 24.32 -7.76 -18.58
N GLU A 228 24.67 -8.88 -17.96
CA GLU A 228 23.96 -10.18 -18.03
C GLU A 228 22.54 -10.12 -17.45
N ASP A 229 22.34 -9.32 -16.40
CA ASP A 229 21.05 -9.14 -15.72
C ASP A 229 20.16 -8.09 -16.40
N LEU A 230 20.71 -7.33 -17.34
CA LEU A 230 20.04 -6.20 -17.95
C LEU A 230 18.68 -6.58 -18.57
N PRO A 231 18.53 -7.66 -19.37
CA PRO A 231 17.24 -8.03 -19.96
C PRO A 231 16.16 -8.30 -18.90
N ARG A 232 16.55 -8.98 -17.80
CA ARG A 232 15.70 -9.28 -16.66
C ARG A 232 15.22 -7.99 -16.01
N ARG A 233 16.12 -7.03 -15.74
CA ARG A 233 15.82 -5.75 -15.09
C ARG A 233 15.08 -4.73 -15.99
N LEU A 234 15.26 -4.80 -17.32
CA LEU A 234 14.65 -3.87 -18.28
C LEU A 234 13.14 -4.08 -18.44
N LEU A 235 12.65 -5.31 -18.39
CA LEU A 235 11.23 -5.59 -18.63
C LEU A 235 10.32 -4.91 -17.58
N PRO A 236 10.55 -5.04 -16.26
CA PRO A 236 9.76 -4.30 -15.26
C PRO A 236 9.76 -2.80 -15.45
N LEU A 237 10.94 -2.24 -15.76
CA LEU A 237 11.09 -0.81 -15.96
C LEU A 237 10.35 -0.34 -17.21
N ALA A 238 10.40 -1.12 -18.30
CA ALA A 238 9.66 -0.85 -19.52
C ALA A 238 8.15 -0.91 -19.30
N VAL A 239 7.66 -1.93 -18.57
CA VAL A 239 6.24 -2.04 -18.20
C VAL A 239 5.80 -0.85 -17.35
N ALA A 240 6.56 -0.50 -16.30
CA ALA A 240 6.26 0.65 -15.45
C ALA A 240 6.29 1.98 -16.23
N LEU A 241 7.25 2.16 -17.14
CA LEU A 241 7.33 3.31 -18.04
C LEU A 241 6.10 3.40 -18.95
N MET A 242 5.69 2.28 -19.55
CA MET A 242 4.51 2.21 -20.41
C MET A 242 3.21 2.51 -19.63
N VAL A 243 3.06 1.97 -18.42
CA VAL A 243 1.91 2.25 -17.54
C VAL A 243 1.89 3.73 -17.13
N ALA A 244 3.04 4.29 -16.75
CA ALA A 244 3.17 5.70 -16.39
C ALA A 244 2.85 6.63 -17.58
N LEU A 245 3.35 6.34 -18.78
CA LEU A 245 3.04 7.07 -20.02
C LEU A 245 1.56 7.05 -20.34
N ALA A 246 0.96 5.84 -20.37
CA ALA A 246 -0.44 5.66 -20.69
C ALA A 246 -1.35 6.37 -19.68
N THR A 247 -1.01 6.29 -18.38
CA THR A 247 -1.72 7.00 -17.30
C THR A 247 -1.60 8.50 -17.45
N THR A 248 -0.41 9.02 -17.74
CA THR A 248 -0.18 10.46 -17.93
C THR A 248 -0.97 10.99 -19.13
N ALA A 249 -0.97 10.26 -20.25
CA ALA A 249 -1.74 10.61 -21.43
C ALA A 249 -3.26 10.57 -21.16
N ALA A 250 -3.75 9.55 -20.45
CA ALA A 250 -5.16 9.44 -20.07
C ALA A 250 -5.60 10.59 -19.16
N ILE A 251 -4.80 10.95 -18.15
CA ILE A 251 -5.06 12.09 -17.27
C ILE A 251 -5.12 13.39 -18.08
N SER A 252 -4.16 13.59 -18.99
CA SER A 252 -4.10 14.79 -19.83
C SER A 252 -5.37 14.94 -20.65
N ARG A 253 -5.82 13.89 -21.35
CA ARG A 253 -7.07 13.94 -22.16
C ARG A 253 -8.31 14.28 -21.34
N VAL A 254 -8.46 13.67 -20.16
CA VAL A 254 -9.64 13.89 -19.32
C VAL A 254 -9.66 15.31 -18.75
N ARG A 255 -8.50 15.91 -18.47
CA ARG A 255 -8.44 17.32 -18.06
C ARG A 255 -8.94 18.28 -19.13
N GLU A 256 -8.50 18.09 -20.37
CA GLU A 256 -8.97 18.90 -21.50
C GLU A 256 -10.49 18.83 -21.63
N HIS A 257 -11.08 17.64 -21.46
CA HIS A 257 -12.53 17.47 -21.47
C HIS A 257 -13.27 18.25 -20.37
N TYR A 258 -12.73 18.31 -19.15
CA TYR A 258 -13.33 19.12 -18.08
C TYR A 258 -13.16 20.62 -18.33
N ALA A 259 -12.04 21.04 -18.91
CA ALA A 259 -11.83 22.43 -19.29
C ALA A 259 -12.79 22.85 -20.41
N ASP A 260 -12.96 22.00 -21.43
CA ASP A 260 -13.87 22.20 -22.56
C ASP A 260 -15.32 22.36 -22.10
N LEU A 261 -15.81 21.50 -21.22
CA LEU A 261 -17.18 21.59 -20.72
C LEU A 261 -17.44 22.90 -19.98
N ARG A 262 -16.52 23.29 -19.10
CA ARG A 262 -16.67 24.53 -18.33
C ARG A 262 -16.56 25.76 -19.24
N ALA A 263 -15.66 25.72 -20.22
CA ALA A 263 -15.53 26.79 -21.21
C ALA A 263 -16.78 26.89 -22.10
N ALA A 264 -17.32 25.76 -22.56
CA ALA A 264 -18.52 25.71 -23.38
C ALA A 264 -19.77 26.20 -22.63
N ASP A 265 -19.91 25.90 -21.34
CA ASP A 265 -20.99 26.45 -20.51
C ASP A 265 -20.90 27.97 -20.42
N ALA A 266 -19.69 28.51 -20.20
CA ALA A 266 -19.46 29.96 -20.17
C ALA A 266 -19.66 30.61 -21.54
N ASN A 267 -19.22 29.97 -22.63
CA ASN A 267 -19.40 30.46 -23.99
C ASN A 267 -20.88 30.49 -24.39
N ARG A 268 -21.64 29.43 -24.08
CA ARG A 268 -23.09 29.40 -24.34
C ARG A 268 -23.84 30.51 -23.61
N ALA A 269 -23.49 30.75 -22.34
CA ALA A 269 -24.08 31.86 -21.58
C ALA A 269 -23.76 33.24 -22.19
N ALA A 270 -22.64 33.37 -22.90
CA ALA A 270 -22.19 34.60 -23.55
C ALA A 270 -22.55 34.71 -25.03
N GLY A 271 -23.21 33.71 -25.63
CA GLY A 271 -23.51 33.66 -27.07
C GLY A 271 -22.30 33.40 -27.97
N ASP A 272 -21.19 32.90 -27.40
CA ASP A 272 -19.94 32.67 -28.11
C ASP A 272 -19.81 31.23 -28.64
N PRO A 273 -18.95 30.97 -29.65
CA PRO A 273 -18.67 29.63 -30.12
C PRO A 273 -18.26 28.70 -28.98
N ALA A 274 -18.84 27.49 -28.95
CA ALA A 274 -18.58 26.53 -27.88
C ALA A 274 -17.09 26.11 -27.80
N PHE A 275 -16.35 26.19 -28.91
CA PHE A 275 -14.96 25.76 -29.02
C PHE A 275 -14.04 26.84 -29.60
N PRO A 276 -12.79 26.92 -29.12
CA PRO A 276 -11.75 27.61 -29.87
C PRO A 276 -11.45 26.85 -31.19
N PRO A 277 -11.02 27.53 -32.25
CA PRO A 277 -10.51 26.85 -33.45
C PRO A 277 -9.24 26.06 -33.08
N VAL A 278 -9.23 24.75 -33.35
CA VAL A 278 -8.10 23.85 -33.02
C VAL A 278 -7.49 23.28 -34.29
N GLU A 279 -6.16 23.38 -34.42
CA GLU A 279 -5.41 22.84 -35.56
C GLU A 279 -4.92 21.41 -35.34
N SER A 280 -5.10 20.61 -36.41
CA SER A 280 -4.52 19.31 -36.75
C SER A 280 -4.85 18.09 -35.86
N GLN A 281 -5.17 16.98 -36.51
CA GLN A 281 -5.44 15.69 -35.86
C GLN A 281 -4.16 14.83 -35.79
N PRO A 282 -3.86 14.20 -34.63
CA PRO A 282 -2.75 13.26 -34.54
C PRO A 282 -3.00 11.97 -35.32
N ARG A 283 -1.92 11.32 -35.80
CA ARG A 283 -1.95 9.99 -36.47
C ARG A 283 -2.60 8.92 -35.58
N ARG A 284 -3.22 7.89 -36.17
CA ARG A 284 -4.04 6.88 -35.47
C ARG A 284 -3.32 6.16 -34.32
N TRP A 285 -2.08 5.72 -34.50
CA TRP A 285 -1.30 5.03 -33.46
C TRP A 285 -0.83 5.98 -32.35
N ALA A 286 -0.59 7.25 -32.67
CA ALA A 286 -0.25 8.28 -31.70
C ALA A 286 -1.42 8.63 -30.77
N ARG A 287 -2.66 8.15 -31.03
CA ARG A 287 -3.84 8.49 -30.23
C ARG A 287 -3.76 7.99 -28.78
N LEU A 288 -3.13 6.84 -28.52
CA LEU A 288 -2.99 6.31 -27.16
C LEU A 288 -2.04 7.18 -26.31
N LEU A 289 -0.96 7.67 -26.94
CA LEU A 289 0.05 8.53 -26.32
C LEU A 289 -0.20 10.02 -26.56
N ALA A 290 -1.30 10.38 -27.25
CA ALA A 290 -1.64 11.76 -27.52
C ALA A 290 -2.04 12.45 -26.21
N TRP A 291 -1.32 13.54 -25.94
CA TRP A 291 -1.53 14.41 -24.80
C TRP A 291 -2.84 15.21 -24.89
N HIS A 292 -3.29 15.47 -26.12
CA HIS A 292 -4.56 16.14 -26.40
C HIS A 292 -5.55 15.19 -27.09
N PRO A 293 -6.85 15.24 -26.72
CA PRO A 293 -7.88 14.46 -27.39
C PRO A 293 -8.16 15.04 -28.79
N PRO A 294 -8.58 14.19 -29.78
CA PRO A 294 -9.00 14.67 -31.09
C PRO A 294 -10.17 15.65 -30.99
N VAL A 295 -10.24 16.62 -31.91
CA VAL A 295 -11.28 17.68 -31.92
C VAL A 295 -12.69 17.09 -31.92
N SER A 296 -12.95 16.06 -32.73
CA SER A 296 -14.26 15.39 -32.78
C SER A 296 -14.68 14.78 -31.43
N VAL A 297 -13.71 14.27 -30.65
CA VAL A 297 -13.98 13.73 -29.31
C VAL A 297 -14.28 14.87 -28.34
N ARG A 298 -13.56 15.99 -28.42
CA ARG A 298 -13.83 17.20 -27.61
C ARG A 298 -15.24 17.72 -27.87
N GLU A 299 -15.59 17.89 -29.15
CA GLU A 299 -16.93 18.29 -29.58
C GLU A 299 -18.02 17.37 -29.04
N GLN A 300 -17.81 16.06 -29.18
CA GLN A 300 -18.77 15.09 -28.67
C GLN A 300 -18.94 15.16 -27.16
N VAL A 301 -17.86 15.39 -26.39
CA VAL A 301 -17.96 15.54 -24.92
C VAL A 301 -18.77 16.78 -24.54
N VAL A 302 -18.64 17.90 -25.25
CA VAL A 302 -19.45 19.10 -24.98
C VAL A 302 -20.92 18.88 -25.35
N ARG A 303 -21.20 18.16 -26.44
CA ARG A 303 -22.58 17.79 -26.83
C ARG A 303 -23.19 16.77 -25.86
N GLU A 304 -22.39 15.83 -25.37
CA GLU A 304 -22.79 14.73 -24.50
C GLU A 304 -21.95 14.69 -23.20
N PRO A 305 -22.16 15.61 -22.23
CA PRO A 305 -21.36 15.68 -21.00
C PRO A 305 -21.42 14.39 -20.16
N ASP A 306 -22.51 13.63 -20.28
CA ASP A 306 -22.75 12.37 -19.58
C ASP A 306 -21.71 11.28 -19.93
N ARG A 307 -20.96 11.44 -21.03
CA ARG A 307 -19.86 10.52 -21.38
C ARG A 307 -18.73 10.55 -20.35
N LEU A 308 -18.47 11.70 -19.71
CA LEU A 308 -17.46 11.81 -18.65
C LEU A 308 -17.90 11.19 -17.31
N LEU A 309 -19.16 10.78 -17.19
CA LEU A 309 -19.66 10.06 -16.03
C LEU A 309 -19.46 8.55 -16.18
N ARG A 310 -19.17 8.05 -17.38
CA ARG A 310 -18.97 6.62 -17.63
C ARG A 310 -17.57 6.18 -17.19
N PRO A 311 -17.44 5.00 -16.57
CA PRO A 311 -16.15 4.43 -16.23
C PRO A 311 -15.46 3.94 -17.51
N SER A 312 -14.17 4.23 -17.65
CA SER A 312 -13.37 3.73 -18.76
C SER A 312 -12.69 2.41 -18.37
N PRO A 313 -12.85 1.32 -19.14
CA PRO A 313 -12.12 0.07 -18.90
C PRO A 313 -10.60 0.28 -18.89
N LEU A 314 -10.08 1.13 -19.80
CA LEU A 314 -8.66 1.44 -19.85
C LEU A 314 -8.15 2.06 -18.55
N GLU A 315 -8.96 2.90 -17.90
CA GLU A 315 -8.58 3.50 -16.62
C GLU A 315 -8.52 2.44 -15.51
N ALA A 316 -9.44 1.46 -15.52
CA ALA A 316 -9.40 0.34 -14.59
C ALA A 316 -8.17 -0.55 -14.84
N VAL A 317 -7.83 -0.85 -16.11
CA VAL A 317 -6.59 -1.58 -16.47
C VAL A 317 -5.36 -0.84 -15.95
N LEU A 318 -5.22 0.46 -16.22
CA LEU A 318 -4.06 1.24 -15.77
C LEU A 318 -3.98 1.35 -14.24
N THR A 319 -5.14 1.42 -13.58
CA THR A 319 -5.22 1.40 -12.10
C THR A 319 -4.74 0.08 -11.55
N GLY A 320 -5.21 -1.04 -12.12
CA GLY A 320 -4.78 -2.38 -11.74
C GLY A 320 -3.29 -2.60 -12.00
N ALA A 321 -2.80 -2.20 -13.18
CA ALA A 321 -1.38 -2.36 -13.53
C ALA A 321 -0.48 -1.57 -12.58
N THR A 322 -0.90 -0.37 -12.21
CA THR A 322 -0.19 0.42 -11.19
C THR A 322 -0.19 -0.27 -9.83
N ALA A 323 -1.35 -0.77 -9.39
CA ALA A 323 -1.48 -1.46 -8.12
C ALA A 323 -0.65 -2.76 -8.06
N GLY A 324 -0.65 -3.55 -9.14
CA GLY A 324 0.14 -4.77 -9.26
C GLY A 324 1.64 -4.49 -9.27
N LEU A 325 2.10 -3.45 -9.98
CA LEU A 325 3.50 -3.02 -9.97
C LEU A 325 3.94 -2.51 -8.60
N ALA A 326 3.08 -1.77 -7.91
CA ALA A 326 3.44 -1.15 -6.64
C ALA A 326 3.43 -2.13 -5.45
N GLN A 327 2.66 -3.23 -5.55
CA GLN A 327 2.41 -4.11 -4.41
C GLN A 327 3.68 -4.75 -3.83
N PRO A 328 4.57 -5.40 -4.61
CA PRO A 328 5.70 -6.11 -4.02
C PRO A 328 6.66 -5.15 -3.28
N TYR A 329 6.91 -3.98 -3.87
CA TYR A 329 7.81 -2.97 -3.30
C TYR A 329 7.22 -2.28 -2.08
N LEU A 330 5.92 -1.95 -2.11
CA LEU A 330 5.25 -1.42 -0.92
C LEU A 330 5.14 -2.48 0.17
N ALA A 331 4.97 -3.76 -0.19
CA ALA A 331 4.93 -4.86 0.75
C ALA A 331 6.28 -5.04 1.44
N ALA A 332 7.40 -5.07 0.71
CA ALA A 332 8.74 -5.14 1.30
C ALA A 332 8.98 -3.99 2.29
N PHE A 333 8.66 -2.76 1.88
CA PHE A 333 8.75 -1.60 2.77
C PHE A 333 7.82 -1.68 3.99
N ALA A 334 6.60 -2.17 3.80
CA ALA A 334 5.63 -2.32 4.88
C ALA A 334 6.00 -3.46 5.85
N THR A 335 6.62 -4.54 5.36
CA THR A 335 7.17 -5.64 6.18
C THR A 335 8.19 -5.09 7.16
N PHE A 336 9.09 -4.24 6.66
CA PHE A 336 10.05 -3.53 7.48
C PHE A 336 9.35 -2.70 8.58
N LEU A 337 8.36 -1.88 8.23
CA LEU A 337 7.62 -1.06 9.20
C LEU A 337 6.81 -1.88 10.21
N ALA A 338 6.36 -3.08 9.83
CA ALA A 338 5.55 -3.97 10.66
C ALA A 338 6.38 -4.86 11.61
N GLY A 339 7.72 -4.76 11.60
CA GLY A 339 8.59 -5.56 12.47
C GLY A 339 8.99 -6.91 11.88
N GLY A 340 8.97 -7.05 10.55
CA GLY A 340 9.63 -8.15 9.84
C GLY A 340 8.72 -9.24 9.28
N GLU A 341 7.46 -9.35 9.70
CA GLU A 341 6.56 -10.40 9.19
C GLU A 341 6.06 -10.08 7.76
N PRO A 342 6.44 -10.86 6.72
CA PRO A 342 6.12 -10.52 5.33
C PRO A 342 4.63 -10.47 5.02
N ARG A 343 3.84 -11.30 5.72
CA ARG A 343 2.39 -11.33 5.58
C ARG A 343 1.75 -10.00 5.98
N ASP A 344 2.18 -9.44 7.10
CA ASP A 344 1.64 -8.19 7.63
C ASP A 344 2.03 -7.01 6.75
N GLY A 345 3.27 -7.01 6.24
CA GLY A 345 3.71 -6.05 5.24
C GLY A 345 2.86 -6.08 3.96
N ARG A 346 2.58 -7.28 3.42
CA ARG A 346 1.70 -7.44 2.25
C ARG A 346 0.27 -6.95 2.51
N VAL A 347 -0.28 -7.19 3.70
CA VAL A 347 -1.62 -6.70 4.08
C VAL A 347 -1.63 -5.19 4.23
N LEU A 348 -0.65 -4.60 4.91
CA LEU A 348 -0.55 -3.15 5.10
C LEU A 348 -0.37 -2.42 3.75
N ALA A 349 0.51 -2.93 2.89
CA ALA A 349 0.67 -2.44 1.53
C ALA A 349 -0.62 -2.63 0.71
N GLY A 350 -1.26 -3.78 0.85
CA GLY A 350 -2.55 -4.09 0.25
C GLY A 350 -3.63 -3.06 0.62
N VAL A 351 -3.76 -2.71 1.90
CA VAL A 351 -4.70 -1.67 2.38
C VAL A 351 -4.38 -0.31 1.77
N ALA A 352 -3.12 0.12 1.79
CA ALA A 352 -2.72 1.39 1.21
C ALA A 352 -3.05 1.48 -0.30
N ILE A 353 -2.71 0.43 -1.05
CA ILE A 353 -3.01 0.30 -2.48
C ILE A 353 -4.52 0.21 -2.71
N GLY A 354 -5.24 -0.56 -1.90
CA GLY A 354 -6.67 -0.77 -2.00
C GLY A 354 -7.46 0.52 -1.84
N VAL A 355 -7.04 1.41 -0.92
CA VAL A 355 -7.60 2.76 -0.78
C VAL A 355 -7.38 3.60 -2.05
N LEU A 356 -6.21 3.54 -2.67
CA LEU A 356 -5.93 4.26 -3.92
C LEU A 356 -6.73 3.70 -5.10
N VAL A 357 -6.81 2.37 -5.22
CA VAL A 357 -7.62 1.67 -6.23
C VAL A 357 -9.10 2.07 -6.07
N ALA A 358 -9.64 1.97 -4.86
CA ALA A 358 -11.01 2.38 -4.53
C ALA A 358 -11.24 3.87 -4.76
N ALA A 359 -10.24 4.73 -4.58
CA ALA A 359 -10.39 6.16 -4.89
C ALA A 359 -10.62 6.40 -6.39
N VAL A 360 -9.94 5.66 -7.26
CA VAL A 360 -10.12 5.75 -8.71
C VAL A 360 -11.41 5.07 -9.16
N THR A 361 -11.59 3.79 -8.82
CA THR A 361 -12.74 2.98 -9.27
C THR A 361 -14.02 3.42 -8.58
N GLY A 362 -13.99 3.70 -7.28
CA GLY A 362 -15.12 4.22 -6.52
C GLY A 362 -15.59 5.57 -7.03
N THR A 363 -14.70 6.53 -7.31
CA THR A 363 -15.10 7.80 -7.93
C THR A 363 -15.75 7.57 -9.30
N ALA A 364 -15.22 6.66 -10.11
CA ALA A 364 -15.79 6.32 -11.42
C ALA A 364 -17.18 5.67 -11.28
N MET A 365 -17.35 4.71 -10.36
CA MET A 365 -18.63 4.03 -10.11
C MET A 365 -19.69 4.99 -9.55
N TRP A 366 -19.32 5.89 -8.63
CA TRP A 366 -20.24 6.90 -8.09
C TRP A 366 -20.74 7.86 -9.18
N ARG A 367 -19.85 8.24 -10.12
CA ARG A 367 -20.22 9.06 -11.28
C ARG A 367 -21.14 8.30 -12.24
N ASP A 368 -20.86 7.01 -12.47
CA ASP A 368 -21.71 6.18 -13.32
C ASP A 368 -23.10 5.99 -12.70
N THR A 369 -23.17 5.74 -11.39
CA THR A 369 -24.46 5.65 -10.69
C THR A 369 -25.23 6.97 -10.74
N LEU A 370 -24.56 8.11 -10.62
CA LEU A 370 -25.21 9.43 -10.78
C LEU A 370 -25.84 9.56 -12.18
N ARG A 371 -25.14 9.07 -13.21
CA ARG A 371 -25.65 9.02 -14.60
C ARG A 371 -26.82 8.05 -14.75
N THR A 372 -26.71 6.81 -14.27
CA THR A 372 -27.77 5.81 -14.44
C THR A 372 -29.04 6.19 -13.70
N ARG A 373 -28.94 6.78 -12.50
CA ARG A 373 -30.09 7.35 -11.78
C ARG A 373 -30.77 8.46 -12.57
N GLY A 374 -30.01 9.34 -13.20
CA GLY A 374 -30.56 10.38 -14.09
C GLY A 374 -31.31 9.82 -15.31
N LEU A 375 -30.99 8.59 -15.72
CA LEU A 375 -31.65 7.84 -16.80
C LEU A 375 -32.76 6.89 -16.30
N GLY A 376 -33.04 6.85 -14.99
CA GLY A 376 -33.99 5.88 -14.41
C GLY A 376 -33.54 4.42 -14.47
N SER A 377 -32.25 4.17 -14.71
CA SER A 377 -31.66 2.82 -14.76
C SER A 377 -31.06 2.42 -13.42
N GLY A 378 -31.01 1.11 -13.13
CA GLY A 378 -30.39 0.58 -11.92
C GLY A 378 -28.87 0.84 -11.82
N PRO A 379 -28.25 0.55 -10.66
CA PRO A 379 -26.81 0.70 -10.49
C PRO A 379 -26.05 -0.23 -11.43
N SER A 380 -24.89 0.24 -11.91
CA SER A 380 -23.99 -0.50 -12.80
C SER A 380 -23.56 -1.84 -12.22
N SER A 381 -23.46 -2.89 -13.06
CA SER A 381 -23.02 -4.21 -12.61
C SER A 381 -21.56 -4.23 -12.16
N GLY A 382 -20.75 -3.27 -12.61
CA GLY A 382 -19.32 -3.21 -12.32
C GLY A 382 -18.47 -4.27 -13.03
N LEU A 383 -19.08 -5.22 -13.76
CA LEU A 383 -18.40 -6.38 -14.35
C LEU A 383 -17.24 -5.98 -15.27
N MET A 384 -17.49 -5.10 -16.25
CA MET A 384 -16.45 -4.67 -17.19
C MET A 384 -15.31 -3.90 -16.50
N SER A 385 -15.62 -3.07 -15.49
CA SER A 385 -14.58 -2.33 -14.73
C SER A 385 -13.79 -3.27 -13.82
N GLY A 386 -14.43 -4.24 -13.18
CA GLY A 386 -13.76 -5.25 -12.35
C GLY A 386 -12.88 -6.19 -13.17
N ALA A 387 -13.35 -6.66 -14.32
CA ALA A 387 -12.56 -7.48 -15.24
C ALA A 387 -11.35 -6.71 -15.78
N ALA A 388 -11.54 -5.45 -16.17
CA ALA A 388 -10.46 -4.57 -16.61
C ALA A 388 -9.45 -4.30 -15.49
N LEU A 389 -9.91 -4.05 -14.26
CA LEU A 389 -9.03 -3.89 -13.08
C LEU A 389 -8.20 -5.15 -12.82
N THR A 390 -8.82 -6.33 -12.93
CA THR A 390 -8.17 -7.63 -12.75
C THR A 390 -7.08 -7.86 -13.80
N ALA A 391 -7.41 -7.61 -15.08
CA ALA A 391 -6.43 -7.68 -16.17
C ALA A 391 -5.26 -6.72 -15.95
N GLY A 392 -5.55 -5.51 -15.45
CA GLY A 392 -4.54 -4.56 -15.00
C GLY A 392 -3.63 -5.14 -13.94
N LEU A 393 -4.19 -5.65 -12.83
CA LEU A 393 -3.41 -6.22 -11.72
C LEU A 393 -2.46 -7.32 -12.21
N PHE A 394 -2.92 -8.18 -13.13
CA PHE A 394 -2.06 -9.19 -13.74
C PHE A 394 -0.95 -8.61 -14.59
N ILE A 395 -1.23 -7.59 -15.42
CA ILE A 395 -0.18 -6.88 -16.16
C ILE A 395 0.86 -6.30 -15.21
N GLY A 396 0.41 -5.75 -14.07
CA GLY A 396 1.30 -5.17 -13.08
C GLY A 396 2.17 -6.20 -12.39
N ILE A 397 1.59 -7.30 -11.91
CA ILE A 397 2.29 -8.41 -11.23
C ILE A 397 3.23 -9.13 -12.20
N ALA A 398 2.79 -9.37 -13.44
CA ALA A 398 3.68 -9.90 -14.48
C ALA A 398 4.77 -8.90 -14.89
N GLY A 399 4.62 -7.63 -14.53
CA GLY A 399 5.65 -6.61 -14.71
C GLY A 399 6.74 -6.66 -13.65
N THR A 400 6.56 -7.29 -12.49
CA THR A 400 7.55 -7.26 -11.38
C THR A 400 8.51 -8.46 -11.37
N LEU A 401 8.76 -9.09 -12.53
CA LEU A 401 9.38 -10.42 -12.73
C LEU A 401 10.82 -10.64 -12.19
N THR A 402 11.30 -9.89 -11.20
CA THR A 402 12.74 -9.79 -10.92
C THR A 402 13.17 -9.92 -9.48
N THR A 403 12.28 -10.12 -8.50
CA THR A 403 12.73 -10.14 -7.10
C THR A 403 12.23 -11.30 -6.25
N THR A 404 11.30 -12.14 -6.71
CA THR A 404 10.82 -13.29 -5.93
C THR A 404 10.20 -14.36 -6.82
N ASP A 405 10.48 -15.65 -6.55
CA ASP A 405 9.82 -16.83 -7.14
C ASP A 405 8.28 -16.84 -6.97
N ALA A 406 7.74 -15.91 -6.20
CA ALA A 406 6.33 -15.61 -5.98
C ALA A 406 5.59 -14.96 -7.19
N SER A 407 5.77 -15.45 -8.42
CA SER A 407 5.04 -14.93 -9.59
C SER A 407 3.81 -15.79 -9.93
N LEU A 408 2.80 -15.19 -10.58
CA LEU A 408 1.69 -15.96 -11.16
C LEU A 408 2.22 -17.01 -12.15
N ALA A 409 3.31 -16.72 -12.85
CA ALA A 409 3.95 -17.67 -13.76
C ALA A 409 4.49 -18.89 -12.99
N ALA A 410 5.11 -18.68 -11.82
CA ALA A 410 5.51 -19.76 -10.94
C ALA A 410 4.31 -20.56 -10.44
N ALA A 411 3.24 -19.88 -9.98
CA ALA A 411 2.00 -20.55 -9.58
C ALA A 411 1.39 -21.38 -10.73
N MET A 412 1.43 -20.88 -11.97
CA MET A 412 0.98 -21.62 -13.17
C MET A 412 1.87 -22.82 -13.49
N ALA A 413 3.19 -22.68 -13.31
CA ALA A 413 4.15 -23.75 -13.53
C ALA A 413 3.98 -24.88 -12.49
N HIS A 414 3.67 -24.54 -11.24
CA HIS A 414 3.45 -25.52 -10.16
C HIS A 414 2.05 -26.12 -10.20
N SER A 415 0.99 -25.32 -10.42
CA SER A 415 -0.39 -25.78 -10.42
C SER A 415 -1.32 -24.85 -11.19
N LEU A 416 -1.58 -25.19 -12.46
CA LEU A 416 -2.55 -24.47 -13.30
C LEU A 416 -3.95 -24.33 -12.63
N PRO A 417 -4.55 -25.37 -12.00
CA PRO A 417 -5.83 -25.22 -11.32
C PRO A 417 -5.79 -24.20 -10.17
N ALA A 418 -4.73 -24.19 -9.35
CA ALA A 418 -4.58 -23.22 -8.27
C ALA A 418 -4.40 -21.80 -8.80
N ALA A 419 -3.61 -21.63 -9.86
CA ALA A 419 -3.44 -20.33 -10.53
C ALA A 419 -4.76 -19.80 -11.11
N LEU A 420 -5.55 -20.65 -11.78
CA LEU A 420 -6.87 -20.29 -12.32
C LEU A 420 -7.87 -19.95 -11.20
N ALA A 421 -7.90 -20.73 -10.13
CA ALA A 421 -8.74 -20.46 -8.96
C ALA A 421 -8.36 -19.12 -8.31
N SER A 422 -7.07 -18.86 -8.15
CA SER A 422 -6.55 -17.61 -7.62
C SER A 422 -6.94 -16.42 -8.51
N ALA A 423 -6.89 -16.59 -9.84
CA ALA A 423 -7.32 -15.57 -10.78
C ALA A 423 -8.83 -15.30 -10.74
N ALA A 424 -9.64 -16.35 -10.58
CA ALA A 424 -11.07 -16.22 -10.39
C ALA A 424 -11.40 -15.49 -9.08
N ILE A 425 -10.69 -15.77 -7.99
CA ILE A 425 -10.84 -15.05 -6.71
C ILE A 425 -10.55 -13.56 -6.91
N LEU A 426 -9.43 -13.21 -7.55
CA LEU A 426 -9.10 -11.81 -7.79
C LEU A 426 -10.14 -11.10 -8.67
N LEU A 427 -10.67 -11.78 -9.69
CA LEU A 427 -11.75 -11.27 -10.53
C LEU A 427 -13.00 -10.97 -9.70
N VAL A 428 -13.42 -11.90 -8.85
CA VAL A 428 -14.57 -11.73 -7.95
C VAL A 428 -14.34 -10.55 -7.00
N LEU A 429 -13.14 -10.40 -6.43
CA LEU A 429 -12.81 -9.27 -5.57
C LEU A 429 -12.92 -7.92 -6.31
N CYS A 430 -12.38 -7.83 -7.52
CA CYS A 430 -12.40 -6.59 -8.31
C CYS A 430 -13.81 -6.23 -8.79
N VAL A 431 -14.59 -7.21 -9.27
CA VAL A 431 -16.00 -7.02 -9.66
C VAL A 431 -16.84 -6.66 -8.43
N GLY A 432 -16.62 -7.35 -7.31
CA GLY A 432 -17.26 -7.08 -6.03
C GLY A 432 -17.02 -5.65 -5.55
N LEU A 433 -15.77 -5.16 -5.58
CA LEU A 433 -15.43 -3.78 -5.25
C LEU A 433 -16.19 -2.77 -6.12
N CYS A 434 -16.16 -2.95 -7.45
CA CYS A 434 -16.83 -2.02 -8.37
C CYS A 434 -18.35 -2.02 -8.17
N ARG A 435 -18.96 -3.21 -8.07
CA ARG A 435 -20.39 -3.37 -7.82
C ARG A 435 -20.79 -2.78 -6.46
N TRP A 436 -20.00 -3.02 -5.44
CA TRP A 436 -20.23 -2.51 -4.09
C TRP A 436 -20.22 -0.98 -4.08
N HIS A 437 -19.26 -0.32 -4.73
CA HIS A 437 -19.25 1.14 -4.86
C HIS A 437 -20.48 1.67 -5.61
N ALA A 438 -20.93 0.98 -6.67
CA ALA A 438 -22.12 1.38 -7.41
C ALA A 438 -23.39 1.31 -6.54
N VAL A 439 -23.55 0.24 -5.75
CA VAL A 439 -24.66 0.05 -4.81
C VAL A 439 -24.59 1.04 -3.64
N ALA A 440 -23.40 1.27 -3.08
CA ALA A 440 -23.18 2.25 -2.02
C ALA A 440 -23.53 3.66 -2.51
N ALA A 441 -23.08 4.05 -3.70
CA ALA A 441 -23.43 5.33 -4.30
C ALA A 441 -24.95 5.49 -4.43
N ASP A 442 -25.62 4.47 -4.94
CA ASP A 442 -27.06 4.46 -5.16
C ASP A 442 -27.82 4.70 -3.85
N ALA A 443 -27.51 3.93 -2.81
CA ALA A 443 -28.11 4.07 -1.49
C ALA A 443 -27.84 5.46 -0.85
N TRP A 444 -26.65 6.02 -1.02
CA TRP A 444 -26.26 7.28 -0.40
C TRP A 444 -26.79 8.52 -1.14
N PHE A 445 -26.95 8.47 -2.46
CA PHE A 445 -27.57 9.59 -3.21
C PHE A 445 -28.98 9.88 -2.76
N GLU A 446 -29.68 8.88 -2.23
CA GLU A 446 -31.06 9.04 -1.83
C GLU A 446 -31.22 9.77 -0.48
N VAL A 447 -30.22 9.71 0.39
CA VAL A 447 -30.28 10.29 1.76
C VAL A 447 -29.32 11.45 1.99
N SER A 448 -28.35 11.66 1.10
CA SER A 448 -27.27 12.61 1.33
C SER A 448 -27.38 13.83 0.43
N ALA A 449 -27.58 14.99 1.04
CA ALA A 449 -27.41 16.28 0.37
C ALA A 449 -25.94 16.56 -0.03
N ARG A 450 -24.97 15.78 0.48
CA ARG A 450 -23.52 15.98 0.27
C ARG A 450 -22.85 14.64 -0.09
N PRO A 451 -23.02 14.15 -1.34
CA PRO A 451 -22.53 12.83 -1.74
C PRO A 451 -21.00 12.68 -1.64
N VAL A 452 -20.23 13.77 -1.69
CA VAL A 452 -18.76 13.75 -1.61
C VAL A 452 -18.24 13.13 -0.30
N ARG A 453 -18.91 13.36 0.85
CA ARG A 453 -18.48 12.76 2.13
C ARG A 453 -18.74 11.26 2.15
N ALA A 454 -19.88 10.84 1.62
CA ALA A 454 -20.23 9.44 1.53
C ALA A 454 -19.32 8.70 0.54
N LEU A 455 -18.94 9.35 -0.56
CA LEU A 455 -17.90 8.86 -1.47
C LEU A 455 -16.57 8.67 -0.73
N ALA A 456 -16.09 9.65 0.02
CA ALA A 456 -14.82 9.53 0.75
C ALA A 456 -14.83 8.36 1.77
N VAL A 457 -15.92 8.20 2.53
CA VAL A 457 -16.08 7.06 3.45
C VAL A 457 -16.13 5.74 2.68
N SER A 458 -16.86 5.69 1.56
CA SER A 458 -16.93 4.52 0.69
C SER A 458 -15.56 4.13 0.14
N VAL A 459 -14.75 5.11 -0.30
CA VAL A 459 -13.38 4.89 -0.76
C VAL A 459 -12.49 4.30 0.34
N ILE A 460 -12.51 4.87 1.55
CA ILE A 460 -11.67 4.40 2.66
C ILE A 460 -12.09 2.99 3.08
N VAL A 461 -13.39 2.77 3.33
CA VAL A 461 -13.90 1.49 3.84
C VAL A 461 -13.80 0.39 2.78
N GLY A 462 -14.27 0.67 1.56
CA GLY A 462 -14.20 -0.30 0.46
C GLY A 462 -12.76 -0.59 0.05
N GLY A 463 -11.90 0.43 0.06
CA GLY A 463 -10.48 0.29 -0.24
C GLY A 463 -9.71 -0.46 0.83
N ALA A 464 -9.99 -0.25 2.11
CA ALA A 464 -9.40 -1.04 3.19
C ALA A 464 -9.83 -2.51 3.12
N ALA A 465 -11.12 -2.76 2.84
CA ALA A 465 -11.65 -4.13 2.71
C ALA A 465 -11.07 -4.86 1.50
N PHE A 466 -11.06 -4.21 0.33
CA PHE A 466 -10.44 -4.78 -0.87
C PHE A 466 -8.93 -4.96 -0.67
N GLY A 467 -8.27 -3.97 -0.06
CA GLY A 467 -6.83 -3.96 0.11
C GLY A 467 -6.32 -5.04 1.06
N SER A 468 -7.00 -5.31 2.17
CA SER A 468 -6.66 -6.42 3.06
C SER A 468 -6.83 -7.78 2.37
N LEU A 469 -7.96 -7.96 1.66
CA LEU A 469 -8.22 -9.15 0.84
C LEU A 469 -7.15 -9.35 -0.24
N PHE A 470 -6.79 -8.28 -0.94
CA PHE A 470 -5.75 -8.29 -1.96
C PHE A 470 -4.36 -8.59 -1.39
N GLY A 471 -4.02 -8.01 -0.23
CA GLY A 471 -2.77 -8.27 0.47
C GLY A 471 -2.65 -9.73 0.91
N HIS A 472 -3.71 -10.33 1.45
CA HIS A 472 -3.73 -11.76 1.76
C HIS A 472 -3.67 -12.62 0.52
N TRP A 473 -4.44 -12.30 -0.52
CA TRP A 473 -4.38 -13.00 -1.80
C TRP A 473 -2.96 -13.02 -2.38
N SER A 474 -2.27 -11.87 -2.36
CA SER A 474 -0.88 -11.76 -2.77
C SER A 474 0.04 -12.59 -1.87
N ALA A 475 -0.20 -12.56 -0.56
CA ALA A 475 0.57 -13.38 0.37
C ALA A 475 0.43 -14.87 0.11
N SER A 476 -0.78 -15.34 -0.19
CA SER A 476 -1.08 -16.73 -0.49
C SER A 476 -0.46 -17.20 -1.80
N ILE A 477 -0.52 -16.39 -2.87
CA ILE A 477 0.20 -16.70 -4.12
C ILE A 477 1.69 -16.81 -3.88
N GLY A 478 2.25 -15.88 -3.11
CA GLY A 478 3.69 -15.83 -2.90
C GLY A 478 4.24 -16.98 -2.06
N GLY A 479 3.40 -17.70 -1.32
CA GLY A 479 3.80 -18.91 -0.57
C GLY A 479 3.47 -20.22 -1.29
N MET A 480 2.97 -20.19 -2.52
CA MET A 480 2.70 -21.43 -3.29
C MET A 480 3.98 -22.19 -3.71
N PRO A 481 5.04 -21.54 -4.22
CA PRO A 481 6.25 -22.24 -4.64
C PRO A 481 6.90 -23.03 -3.49
N ASP A 482 6.84 -22.49 -2.27
CA ASP A 482 7.51 -23.06 -1.09
C ASP A 482 6.73 -24.24 -0.48
N SER A 483 5.47 -24.45 -0.88
CA SER A 483 4.67 -25.54 -0.36
C SER A 483 5.03 -26.85 -1.06
N THR A 484 5.87 -27.66 -0.43
CA THR A 484 6.17 -29.07 -0.80
C THR A 484 4.96 -30.00 -0.83
N VAL A 485 3.79 -29.49 -0.43
CA VAL A 485 2.59 -30.29 -0.30
C VAL A 485 1.98 -30.48 -1.68
N ASP A 486 1.84 -31.74 -2.09
CA ASP A 486 1.17 -32.19 -3.34
C ASP A 486 -0.30 -31.72 -3.50
N THR A 487 -0.80 -30.86 -2.60
CA THR A 487 -2.17 -30.32 -2.60
C THR A 487 -2.20 -28.79 -2.52
N PRO A 488 -1.74 -28.08 -3.57
CA PRO A 488 -1.67 -26.61 -3.58
C PRO A 488 -3.05 -25.94 -3.48
N LEU A 489 -4.12 -26.60 -3.92
CA LEU A 489 -5.48 -26.03 -3.90
C LEU A 489 -6.07 -25.98 -2.47
N PRO A 490 -6.10 -27.07 -1.67
CA PRO A 490 -6.48 -26.98 -0.26
C PRO A 490 -5.65 -25.98 0.54
N ALA A 491 -4.34 -25.90 0.31
CA ALA A 491 -3.47 -24.94 0.98
C ALA A 491 -3.84 -23.49 0.61
N LEU A 492 -4.06 -23.20 -0.67
CA LEU A 492 -4.54 -21.89 -1.14
C LEU A 492 -5.88 -21.54 -0.51
N VAL A 493 -6.84 -22.47 -0.52
CA VAL A 493 -8.17 -22.26 0.08
C VAL A 493 -8.02 -22.00 1.58
N PHE A 494 -7.24 -22.81 2.29
CA PHE A 494 -7.01 -22.67 3.72
C PHE A 494 -6.35 -21.32 4.07
N GLN A 495 -5.29 -20.93 3.36
CA GLN A 495 -4.63 -19.64 3.58
C GLN A 495 -5.54 -18.46 3.25
N THR A 496 -6.33 -18.55 2.18
CA THR A 496 -7.32 -17.53 1.81
C THR A 496 -8.42 -17.41 2.86
N VAL A 497 -8.97 -18.52 3.33
CA VAL A 497 -9.97 -18.56 4.41
C VAL A 497 -9.39 -17.99 5.70
N THR A 498 -8.16 -18.38 6.06
CA THR A 498 -7.48 -17.85 7.25
C THR A 498 -7.22 -16.34 7.13
N GLY A 499 -6.92 -15.85 5.92
CA GLY A 499 -6.83 -14.42 5.64
C GLY A 499 -8.16 -13.68 5.77
N LEU A 500 -9.25 -14.28 5.27
CA LEU A 500 -10.62 -13.74 5.39
C LEU A 500 -11.07 -13.60 6.85
N VAL A 501 -10.66 -14.55 7.68
CA VAL A 501 -11.00 -14.62 9.10
C VAL A 501 -10.13 -13.69 9.95
N SER A 502 -8.96 -13.26 9.44
CA SER A 502 -8.08 -12.39 10.20
C SER A 502 -8.75 -11.07 10.54
N PHE A 503 -8.55 -10.60 11.77
CA PHE A 503 -9.12 -9.34 12.26
C PHE A 503 -8.85 -8.14 11.35
N THR A 504 -7.66 -8.07 10.74
CA THR A 504 -7.24 -7.01 9.80
C THR A 504 -8.11 -6.96 8.54
N THR A 505 -8.71 -8.08 8.16
CA THR A 505 -9.62 -8.20 7.01
C THR A 505 -11.08 -8.09 7.41
N LEU A 506 -11.44 -8.73 8.53
CA LEU A 506 -12.82 -8.85 8.93
C LEU A 506 -13.44 -7.50 9.29
N VAL A 507 -12.72 -6.66 10.05
CA VAL A 507 -13.21 -5.33 10.44
C VAL A 507 -13.58 -4.47 9.23
N PRO A 508 -12.69 -4.23 8.24
CA PRO A 508 -13.04 -3.41 7.09
C PRO A 508 -14.11 -4.06 6.21
N VAL A 509 -14.14 -5.39 6.07
CA VAL A 509 -15.20 -6.10 5.33
C VAL A 509 -16.56 -5.90 5.99
N VAL A 510 -16.66 -6.06 7.31
CA VAL A 510 -17.89 -5.80 8.06
C VAL A 510 -18.34 -4.35 7.90
N LEU A 511 -17.43 -3.39 8.05
CA LEU A 511 -17.74 -1.97 7.82
C LEU A 511 -18.23 -1.71 6.39
N ALA A 512 -17.64 -2.38 5.39
CA ALA A 512 -18.06 -2.29 4.01
C ALA A 512 -19.48 -2.84 3.80
N LEU A 513 -19.83 -3.96 4.43
CA LEU A 513 -21.18 -4.54 4.37
C LEU A 513 -22.22 -3.61 5.00
N LEU A 514 -21.89 -2.94 6.10
CA LEU A 514 -22.80 -2.04 6.81
C LEU A 514 -23.05 -0.72 6.07
N LEU A 515 -22.06 -0.19 5.35
CA LEU A 515 -22.11 1.14 4.75
C LEU A 515 -23.31 1.39 3.79
N PRO A 516 -23.66 0.50 2.84
CA PRO A 516 -24.85 0.68 2.00
C PRO A 516 -26.18 0.47 2.74
N LEU A 517 -26.17 -0.18 3.91
CA LEU A 517 -27.38 -0.42 4.72
C LEU A 517 -27.76 0.80 5.56
N LEU A 518 -26.78 1.61 5.99
CA LEU A 518 -27.00 2.79 6.84
C LEU A 518 -28.03 3.80 6.25
N PRO A 519 -27.99 4.16 4.95
CA PRO A 519 -29.03 4.98 4.32
C PRO A 519 -30.43 4.38 4.40
N ARG A 520 -30.57 3.07 4.18
CA ARG A 520 -31.86 2.39 4.16
C ARG A 520 -32.46 2.30 5.56
N LEU A 521 -31.62 2.02 6.55
CA LEU A 521 -31.99 2.03 7.96
C LEU A 521 -32.48 3.41 8.40
N ARG A 522 -31.81 4.49 7.98
CA ARG A 522 -32.23 5.86 8.28
C ARG A 522 -33.61 6.23 7.76
N ARG A 523 -34.11 5.53 6.75
CA ARG A 523 -35.42 5.78 6.15
C ARG A 523 -36.53 4.91 6.72
N GLY A 524 -36.20 3.93 7.56
CA GLY A 524 -37.15 2.91 8.00
C GLY A 524 -37.64 1.99 6.88
N THR A 525 -37.02 2.03 5.69
CA THR A 525 -37.51 1.31 4.50
C THR A 525 -37.03 -0.14 4.43
N THR A 526 -36.16 -0.59 5.35
CA THR A 526 -35.58 -1.93 5.23
C THR A 526 -36.57 -3.04 5.53
N GLY A 527 -37.64 -2.81 6.28
CA GLY A 527 -38.53 -3.86 6.81
C GLY A 527 -37.84 -4.88 7.74
N LEU A 528 -36.51 -5.00 7.63
CA LEU A 528 -35.62 -5.81 8.42
C LEU A 528 -35.34 -5.09 9.75
N PRO A 529 -35.61 -5.74 10.89
CA PRO A 529 -35.20 -5.22 12.18
C PRO A 529 -33.66 -5.11 12.21
N MET A 530 -33.12 -4.07 12.83
CA MET A 530 -31.66 -3.83 12.94
C MET A 530 -30.92 -5.08 13.46
N SER A 531 -31.55 -5.86 14.34
CA SER A 531 -31.02 -7.12 14.85
C SER A 531 -30.68 -8.13 13.75
N ALA A 532 -31.46 -8.20 12.65
CA ALA A 532 -31.21 -9.14 11.56
C ALA A 532 -29.91 -8.85 10.77
N VAL A 533 -29.38 -7.64 10.86
CA VAL A 533 -28.12 -7.24 10.21
C VAL A 533 -26.94 -7.33 11.18
N PHE A 534 -27.12 -6.83 12.41
CA PHE A 534 -26.02 -6.75 13.37
C PHE A 534 -25.72 -8.07 14.08
N VAL A 535 -26.71 -8.97 14.25
CA VAL A 535 -26.49 -10.28 14.89
C VAL A 535 -25.60 -11.18 14.03
N PRO A 536 -25.84 -11.37 12.71
CA PRO A 536 -24.93 -12.19 11.89
C PRO A 536 -23.52 -11.61 11.81
N VAL A 537 -23.40 -10.30 11.71
CA VAL A 537 -22.10 -9.60 11.72
C VAL A 537 -21.36 -9.83 13.05
N GLY A 538 -22.05 -9.69 14.18
CA GLY A 538 -21.50 -9.97 15.50
C GLY A 538 -21.08 -11.42 15.66
N VAL A 539 -21.93 -12.36 15.22
CA VAL A 539 -21.65 -13.80 15.26
C VAL A 539 -20.45 -14.16 14.39
N VAL A 540 -20.36 -13.66 13.15
CA VAL A 540 -19.21 -13.88 12.26
C VAL A 540 -17.94 -13.27 12.85
N THR A 541 -18.05 -12.08 13.47
CA THR A 541 -16.91 -11.42 14.13
C THR A 541 -16.39 -12.25 15.30
N VAL A 542 -17.28 -12.72 16.17
CA VAL A 542 -16.93 -13.56 17.31
C VAL A 542 -16.39 -14.92 16.86
N ALA A 543 -17.04 -15.56 15.89
CA ALA A 543 -16.57 -16.83 15.33
C ALA A 543 -15.18 -16.70 14.70
N ALA A 544 -14.90 -15.58 14.03
CA ALA A 544 -13.59 -15.31 13.45
C ALA A 544 -12.51 -15.06 14.51
N VAL A 545 -12.82 -14.30 15.56
CA VAL A 545 -11.92 -14.13 16.71
C VAL A 545 -11.63 -15.47 17.38
N ILE A 546 -12.65 -16.32 17.58
CA ILE A 546 -12.48 -17.67 18.13
C ILE A 546 -11.64 -18.53 17.19
N ALA A 547 -11.86 -18.45 15.87
CA ALA A 547 -11.10 -19.21 14.87
C ALA A 547 -9.63 -18.76 14.78
N GLU A 548 -9.35 -17.45 14.85
CA GLU A 548 -7.98 -16.91 14.87
C GLU A 548 -7.27 -17.26 16.19
N ALA A 549 -7.97 -17.16 17.32
CA ALA A 549 -7.44 -17.61 18.62
C ALA A 549 -7.16 -19.12 18.65
N THR A 550 -8.04 -19.94 18.06
CA THR A 550 -7.82 -21.40 17.98
C THR A 550 -6.77 -21.78 16.95
N ALA A 551 -6.63 -21.07 15.83
CA ALA A 551 -5.58 -21.27 14.83
C ALA A 551 -4.20 -20.82 15.34
N TRP A 552 -4.13 -19.72 16.08
CA TRP A 552 -2.91 -19.30 16.76
C TRP A 552 -2.51 -20.31 17.83
N ARG A 553 -3.49 -20.76 18.64
CA ARG A 553 -3.28 -21.80 19.64
C ARG A 553 -2.93 -23.14 19.02
N SER A 554 -3.42 -23.50 17.83
CA SER A 554 -3.04 -24.75 17.15
C SER A 554 -1.65 -24.66 16.55
N ARG A 555 -1.18 -23.48 16.10
CA ARG A 555 0.22 -23.26 15.71
C ARG A 555 1.16 -23.32 16.90
N SER A 556 0.78 -22.70 18.03
CA SER A 556 1.57 -22.79 19.26
C SER A 556 1.52 -24.20 19.85
N LEU A 557 0.36 -24.88 19.85
CA LEU A 557 0.21 -26.27 20.26
C LEU A 557 0.90 -27.23 19.31
N LEU A 558 0.99 -26.99 18.00
CA LEU A 558 1.75 -27.85 17.09
C LEU A 558 3.25 -27.63 17.24
N ALA A 559 3.68 -26.38 17.48
CA ALA A 559 5.05 -26.07 17.85
C ALA A 559 5.42 -26.66 19.23
N GLU A 560 4.50 -26.65 20.19
CA GLU A 560 4.70 -27.24 21.53
C GLU A 560 4.49 -28.75 21.56
N LEU A 561 3.52 -29.34 20.84
CA LEU A 561 3.30 -30.80 20.72
C LEU A 561 4.41 -31.47 19.89
N GLY A 562 5.00 -30.74 18.93
CA GLY A 562 6.25 -31.15 18.29
C GLY A 562 7.43 -31.20 19.28
N VAL A 563 7.34 -30.50 20.41
CA VAL A 563 8.31 -30.46 21.51
C VAL A 563 7.92 -31.37 22.70
N LEU A 564 6.63 -31.73 22.84
CA LEU A 564 6.03 -32.42 24.01
C LEU A 564 5.25 -33.69 23.63
N LEU A 565 5.73 -34.48 22.66
CA LEU A 565 5.40 -35.91 22.59
C LEU A 565 6.25 -36.69 23.62
N VAL A 566 6.03 -36.37 24.90
CA VAL A 566 6.38 -37.17 26.09
C VAL A 566 5.09 -37.23 26.93
N PRO A 567 4.61 -38.42 27.36
CA PRO A 567 3.25 -38.58 27.85
C PRO A 567 3.10 -38.05 29.29
N GLY A 568 2.16 -37.13 29.48
CA GLY A 568 1.77 -36.64 30.80
C GLY A 568 0.66 -35.59 30.75
N LEU A 569 -0.55 -35.96 30.31
CA LEU A 569 -1.72 -35.09 30.32
C LEU A 569 -2.69 -35.50 31.45
N ALA A 570 -2.56 -34.82 32.59
CA ALA A 570 -3.71 -34.45 33.40
C ALA A 570 -3.90 -32.93 33.19
N ALA A 571 -4.85 -32.56 32.34
CA ALA A 571 -5.10 -31.16 32.02
C ALA A 571 -5.88 -30.49 33.17
N GLU A 572 -5.22 -29.64 33.94
CA GLU A 572 -5.94 -28.71 34.80
C GLU A 572 -6.68 -27.64 33.98
N PRO A 573 -7.90 -27.23 34.38
CA PRO A 573 -8.65 -26.17 33.70
C PRO A 573 -7.90 -24.85 33.85
N ASN A 574 -7.39 -24.33 32.73
CA ASN A 574 -6.63 -23.09 32.75
C ASN A 574 -7.55 -21.87 33.04
N PRO A 575 -7.43 -21.22 34.21
CA PRO A 575 -8.30 -20.10 34.61
C PRO A 575 -8.19 -18.90 33.65
N LEU A 576 -7.14 -18.84 32.83
CA LEU A 576 -6.92 -17.78 31.84
C LEU A 576 -7.94 -17.81 30.70
N LEU A 577 -8.47 -18.98 30.32
CA LEU A 577 -9.52 -19.09 29.29
C LEU A 577 -10.85 -18.53 29.80
N ALA A 578 -11.16 -18.75 31.08
CA ALA A 578 -12.36 -18.20 31.71
C ALA A 578 -12.30 -16.66 31.76
N VAL A 579 -11.11 -16.09 32.00
CA VAL A 579 -10.88 -14.64 31.96
C VAL A 579 -11.01 -14.08 30.54
N GLU A 580 -10.51 -14.77 29.51
CA GLU A 580 -10.65 -14.34 28.10
C GLU A 580 -12.12 -14.33 27.64
N VAL A 581 -12.85 -15.40 27.93
CA VAL A 581 -14.29 -15.49 27.63
C VAL A 581 -15.08 -14.42 28.41
N ALA A 582 -14.74 -14.19 29.69
CA ALA A 582 -15.38 -13.16 30.50
C ALA A 582 -15.08 -11.75 29.98
N THR A 583 -13.84 -11.44 29.59
CA THR A 583 -13.45 -10.09 29.14
C THR A 583 -14.07 -9.78 27.76
N ALA A 584 -14.11 -10.75 26.85
CA ALA A 584 -14.82 -10.63 25.58
C ALA A 584 -16.33 -10.47 25.77
N ALA A 585 -16.93 -11.22 26.70
CA ALA A 585 -18.35 -11.11 27.04
C ALA A 585 -18.68 -9.74 27.67
N ILE A 586 -17.82 -9.20 28.53
CA ILE A 586 -17.98 -7.87 29.14
C ILE A 586 -17.83 -6.77 28.07
N GLY A 587 -16.84 -6.86 27.19
CA GLY A 587 -16.68 -5.92 26.07
C GLY A 587 -17.90 -5.93 25.13
N LEU A 588 -18.45 -7.11 24.86
CA LEU A 588 -19.67 -7.29 24.08
C LEU A 588 -20.90 -6.71 24.81
N ALA A 589 -21.04 -6.96 26.10
CA ALA A 589 -22.13 -6.42 26.91
C ALA A 589 -22.08 -4.89 26.98
N VAL A 590 -20.90 -4.29 27.15
CA VAL A 590 -20.73 -2.83 27.15
C VAL A 590 -21.04 -2.24 25.78
N ALA A 591 -20.57 -2.86 24.68
CA ALA A 591 -20.88 -2.42 23.33
C ALA A 591 -22.39 -2.56 23.00
N LEU A 592 -23.04 -3.63 23.47
CA LEU A 592 -24.47 -3.88 23.28
C LEU A 592 -25.33 -2.89 24.08
N VAL A 593 -25.01 -2.67 25.36
CA VAL A 593 -25.72 -1.73 26.24
C VAL A 593 -25.54 -0.29 25.76
N THR A 594 -24.34 0.11 25.33
CA THR A 594 -24.10 1.46 24.80
C THR A 594 -24.71 1.69 23.42
N SER A 595 -24.81 0.66 22.57
CA SER A 595 -25.50 0.74 21.27
C SER A 595 -27.03 0.72 21.39
N LEU A 596 -27.58 0.11 22.44
CA LEU A 596 -29.00 0.17 22.79
C LEU A 596 -29.40 1.49 23.47
N ALA A 597 -28.50 2.12 24.23
CA ALA A 597 -28.79 3.33 25.01
C ALA A 597 -28.40 4.66 24.34
N ALA A 598 -27.51 4.67 23.33
CA ALA A 598 -26.97 5.91 22.75
C ALA A 598 -27.15 6.01 21.22
N ARG A 599 -27.03 7.25 20.69
CA ARG A 599 -27.02 7.50 19.23
C ARG A 599 -25.91 6.65 18.56
N PRO A 600 -26.16 6.04 17.39
CA PRO A 600 -25.35 4.97 16.79
C PRO A 600 -23.87 5.29 16.57
N LEU A 601 -23.50 6.57 16.52
CA LEU A 601 -22.10 7.01 16.43
C LEU A 601 -21.30 6.70 17.72
N HIS A 602 -21.94 6.74 18.89
CA HIS A 602 -21.30 6.47 20.18
C HIS A 602 -21.13 4.96 20.40
N GLY A 603 -22.07 4.14 19.94
CA GLY A 603 -21.94 2.69 19.94
C GLY A 603 -20.81 2.19 19.03
N LEU A 604 -20.65 2.79 17.84
CA LEU A 604 -19.52 2.50 16.95
C LEU A 604 -18.16 2.93 17.53
N LEU A 605 -18.12 4.11 18.17
CA LEU A 605 -16.90 4.60 18.83
C LEU A 605 -16.54 3.74 20.05
N ALA A 606 -17.53 3.32 20.84
CA ALA A 606 -17.35 2.42 21.98
C ALA A 606 -16.90 1.02 21.52
N ALA A 607 -17.50 0.45 20.48
CA ALA A 607 -17.08 -0.84 19.92
C ALA A 607 -15.66 -0.78 19.35
N TYR A 608 -15.29 0.32 18.68
CA TYR A 608 -13.92 0.54 18.20
C TYR A 608 -12.92 0.67 19.37
N LEU A 609 -13.24 1.46 20.41
CA LEU A 609 -12.41 1.62 21.61
C LEU A 609 -12.24 0.29 22.36
N VAL A 610 -13.31 -0.48 22.51
CA VAL A 610 -13.27 -1.79 23.16
C VAL A 610 -12.43 -2.77 22.35
N GLY A 611 -12.65 -2.87 21.03
CA GLY A 611 -11.84 -3.71 20.15
C GLY A 611 -10.35 -3.33 20.19
N PHE A 612 -10.05 -2.03 20.15
CA PHE A 612 -8.69 -1.50 20.25
C PHE A 612 -8.03 -1.83 21.59
N VAL A 613 -8.74 -1.64 22.71
CA VAL A 613 -8.24 -1.98 24.06
C VAL A 613 -8.03 -3.50 24.21
N LEU A 614 -8.92 -4.33 23.66
CA LEU A 614 -8.77 -5.78 23.69
C LEU A 614 -7.57 -6.26 22.86
N SER A 615 -7.37 -5.71 21.65
CA SER A 615 -6.16 -5.98 20.85
C SER A 615 -4.88 -5.53 21.55
N LEU A 616 -4.93 -4.40 22.26
CA LEU A 616 -3.81 -3.87 23.05
C LEU A 616 -3.46 -4.77 24.23
N VAL A 617 -4.46 -5.22 25.00
CA VAL A 617 -4.27 -6.16 26.11
C VAL A 617 -3.73 -7.50 25.60
N GLY A 618 -4.22 -7.96 24.44
CA GLY A 618 -3.69 -9.14 23.76
C GLY A 618 -2.21 -9.01 23.40
N ALA A 619 -1.81 -7.89 22.79
CA ALA A 619 -0.43 -7.63 22.39
C ALA A 619 0.54 -7.49 23.58
N VAL A 620 0.14 -6.75 24.63
CA VAL A 620 0.95 -6.61 25.85
C VAL A 620 1.13 -7.97 26.54
N ARG A 621 0.11 -8.83 26.49
CA ARG A 621 0.14 -10.15 27.11
C ARG A 621 0.94 -11.18 26.32
N THR A 622 0.83 -11.23 24.99
CA THR A 622 1.66 -12.12 24.17
C THR A 622 3.13 -11.77 24.28
N MET A 623 3.46 -10.48 24.34
CA MET A 623 4.84 -10.00 24.56
C MET A 623 5.31 -10.27 25.99
N GLY A 624 4.46 -10.05 26.99
CA GLY A 624 4.77 -10.36 28.40
C GLY A 624 4.98 -11.85 28.63
N ALA A 625 4.18 -12.71 28.00
CA ALA A 625 4.31 -14.16 28.07
C ALA A 625 5.58 -14.65 27.36
N ALA A 626 5.91 -14.10 26.18
CA ALA A 626 7.16 -14.41 25.49
C ALA A 626 8.39 -13.98 26.31
N CYS A 627 8.32 -12.82 26.98
CA CYS A 627 9.38 -12.30 27.84
C CYS A 627 9.52 -13.08 29.17
N LEU A 628 8.40 -13.57 29.74
CA LEU A 628 8.38 -14.42 30.93
C LEU A 628 8.86 -15.86 30.65
N GLN A 629 8.58 -16.39 29.47
CA GLN A 629 9.05 -17.72 29.05
C GLN A 629 10.53 -17.73 28.65
N ALA A 630 11.09 -16.58 28.25
CA ALA A 630 12.50 -16.40 27.89
C ALA A 630 13.44 -16.10 29.09
N ALA A 631 13.08 -16.47 30.31
CA ALA A 631 13.89 -16.22 31.50
C ALA A 631 15.22 -17.01 31.42
N PRO A 632 16.37 -16.33 31.20
CA PRO A 632 16.77 -15.18 32.01
C PRO A 632 17.20 -13.88 31.28
N VAL A 633 16.97 -13.70 29.96
CA VAL A 633 17.62 -12.59 29.20
C VAL A 633 16.72 -11.36 28.99
N CYS A 634 15.48 -11.35 29.48
CA CYS A 634 14.59 -10.22 29.27
C CYS A 634 14.95 -9.03 30.19
N GLU A 635 15.94 -8.21 29.80
CA GLU A 635 16.34 -7.01 30.53
C GLU A 635 15.17 -6.00 30.60
N PRO A 636 14.86 -5.41 31.77
CA PRO A 636 13.75 -4.45 31.94
C PRO A 636 13.80 -3.22 31.01
N ARG A 637 14.97 -2.98 30.39
CA ARG A 637 15.19 -1.92 29.40
C ARG A 637 14.43 -2.16 28.08
N TYR A 638 14.26 -3.42 27.65
CA TYR A 638 13.50 -3.75 26.45
C TYR A 638 12.00 -3.45 26.64
N ALA A 639 11.43 -3.87 27.77
CA ALA A 639 10.05 -3.55 28.13
C ALA A 639 9.81 -2.03 28.20
N ALA A 640 10.78 -1.26 28.72
CA ALA A 640 10.70 0.21 28.77
C ALA A 640 10.83 0.87 27.38
N GLY A 641 11.71 0.38 26.50
CA GLY A 641 11.86 0.89 25.13
C GLY A 641 10.61 0.67 24.27
N TYR A 642 10.00 -0.52 24.39
CA TYR A 642 8.74 -0.82 23.70
C TYR A 642 7.55 -0.07 24.31
N ALA A 643 7.44 0.03 25.64
CA ALA A 643 6.42 0.86 26.28
C ALA A 643 6.56 2.34 25.88
N GLY A 644 7.80 2.83 25.75
CA GLY A 644 8.14 4.15 25.22
C GLY A 644 7.70 4.33 23.76
N GLY A 645 8.03 3.38 22.88
CA GLY A 645 7.59 3.37 21.47
C GLY A 645 6.06 3.34 21.32
N LEU A 646 5.38 2.59 22.19
CA LEU A 646 3.93 2.51 22.25
C LEU A 646 3.30 3.83 22.73
N LEU A 647 3.84 4.44 23.78
CA LEU A 647 3.44 5.78 24.26
C LEU A 647 3.69 6.86 23.18
N LEU A 648 4.77 6.74 22.43
CA LEU A 648 5.13 7.64 21.33
C LEU A 648 4.28 7.46 20.07
N LEU A 649 3.59 6.32 19.90
CA LEU A 649 2.55 6.11 18.87
C LEU A 649 1.17 6.56 19.36
N LEU A 650 0.86 6.30 20.63
CA LEU A 650 -0.44 6.59 21.26
C LEU A 650 -0.65 8.08 21.48
N VAL A 651 0.35 8.81 21.99
CA VAL A 651 0.23 10.23 22.33
C VAL A 651 0.00 11.09 21.07
N PRO A 652 0.75 10.95 19.95
CA PRO A 652 0.51 11.73 18.76
C PRO A 652 -0.76 11.32 18.01
N SER A 653 -1.17 10.04 18.04
CA SER A 653 -2.43 9.58 17.43
C SER A 653 -3.64 10.15 18.18
N ALA A 654 -3.58 10.18 19.52
CA ALA A 654 -4.57 10.83 20.36
C ALA A 654 -4.57 12.36 20.19
N LEU A 655 -3.39 12.98 20.08
CA LEU A 655 -3.26 14.43 19.82
C LEU A 655 -3.72 14.81 18.41
N ALA A 656 -3.47 13.99 17.39
CA ALA A 656 -3.96 14.18 16.03
C ALA A 656 -5.48 14.00 15.96
N GLY A 657 -6.02 12.96 16.60
CA GLY A 657 -7.46 12.77 16.76
C GLY A 657 -8.12 13.94 17.51
N GLY A 658 -7.49 14.42 18.58
CA GLY A 658 -7.91 15.58 19.35
C GLY A 658 -7.84 16.89 18.56
N ALA A 659 -6.78 17.11 17.78
CA ALA A 659 -6.59 18.28 16.93
C ALA A 659 -7.60 18.30 15.76
N VAL A 660 -7.86 17.15 15.14
CA VAL A 660 -8.91 16.99 14.12
C VAL A 660 -10.29 17.22 14.73
N GLY A 661 -10.56 16.65 15.91
CA GLY A 661 -11.80 16.86 16.66
C GLY A 661 -12.03 18.33 17.05
N ALA A 662 -10.99 19.02 17.52
CA ALA A 662 -11.00 20.44 17.87
C ALA A 662 -11.19 21.32 16.62
N ALA A 663 -10.49 21.02 15.52
CA ALA A 663 -10.66 21.72 14.24
C ALA A 663 -12.09 21.57 13.68
N LEU A 664 -12.63 20.35 13.70
CA LEU A 664 -14.02 20.09 13.30
C LEU A 664 -15.03 20.76 14.25
N GLY A 665 -14.73 20.81 15.55
CA GLY A 665 -15.54 21.51 16.56
C GLY A 665 -15.54 23.03 16.38
N MET A 666 -14.41 23.62 15.98
CA MET A 666 -14.28 25.05 15.68
C MET A 666 -15.00 25.44 14.38
N VAL A 667 -14.92 24.59 13.34
CA VAL A 667 -15.67 24.74 12.09
C VAL A 667 -17.17 24.63 12.34
N ARG A 668 -17.60 23.69 13.19
CA ARG A 668 -19.02 23.48 13.51
C ARG A 668 -19.62 24.60 14.37
N ARG A 669 -18.82 25.24 15.23
CA ARG A 669 -19.23 26.38 16.07
C ARG A 669 -19.22 27.73 15.34
N GLY A 670 -18.90 27.76 14.05
CA GLY A 670 -18.94 29.00 13.24
C GLY A 670 -17.94 30.08 13.64
N ARG A 671 -16.94 29.76 14.49
CA ARG A 671 -15.98 30.75 15.03
C ARG A 671 -14.87 31.15 14.06
N VAL A 672 -14.73 30.46 12.92
CA VAL A 672 -13.75 30.79 11.88
C VAL A 672 -14.50 31.32 10.66
N ARG A 673 -14.57 32.66 10.53
CA ARG A 673 -15.18 33.34 9.37
C ARG A 673 -14.45 33.08 8.05
N ASP A 674 -13.15 32.75 8.09
CA ASP A 674 -12.34 32.41 6.91
C ASP A 674 -11.91 30.94 6.95
N THR A 675 -12.79 30.07 6.45
CA THR A 675 -12.60 28.62 6.36
C THR A 675 -11.34 28.21 5.59
N ARG A 676 -10.78 29.09 4.74
CA ARG A 676 -9.57 28.80 3.95
C ARG A 676 -8.30 28.86 4.78
N LYS A 677 -8.19 29.81 5.72
CA LYS A 677 -7.05 29.87 6.65
C LYS A 677 -7.08 28.68 7.61
N GLY A 678 -8.25 28.36 8.17
CA GLY A 678 -8.40 27.21 9.07
C GLY A 678 -8.00 25.87 8.44
N ILE A 679 -8.38 25.63 7.17
CA ILE A 679 -8.01 24.40 6.46
C ILE A 679 -6.51 24.38 6.10
N ARG A 680 -5.91 25.52 5.73
CA ARG A 680 -4.46 25.60 5.48
C ARG A 680 -3.66 25.38 6.74
N THR A 681 -4.03 26.01 7.86
CA THR A 681 -3.35 25.81 9.14
C THR A 681 -3.52 24.37 9.63
N ALA A 682 -4.71 23.78 9.50
CA ALA A 682 -4.91 22.37 9.83
C ALA A 682 -4.11 21.42 8.93
N GLY A 683 -4.02 21.69 7.62
CA GLY A 683 -3.21 20.92 6.69
C GLY A 683 -1.70 21.02 6.97
N VAL A 684 -1.22 22.21 7.32
CA VAL A 684 0.18 22.43 7.73
C VAL A 684 0.47 21.75 9.07
N VAL A 685 -0.43 21.85 10.04
CA VAL A 685 -0.30 21.18 11.35
C VAL A 685 -0.33 19.66 11.19
N VAL A 686 -1.21 19.10 10.36
CA VAL A 686 -1.23 17.66 10.06
C VAL A 686 0.05 17.25 9.34
N ALA A 687 0.52 18.01 8.33
CA ALA A 687 1.76 17.71 7.63
C ALA A 687 2.99 17.77 8.54
N ILE A 688 3.07 18.78 9.43
CA ILE A 688 4.14 18.91 10.44
C ILE A 688 4.06 17.79 11.47
N LEU A 689 2.86 17.42 11.94
CA LEU A 689 2.67 16.29 12.86
C LEU A 689 3.00 14.95 12.22
N THR A 690 2.65 14.74 10.95
CA THR A 690 3.05 13.54 10.19
C THR A 690 4.55 13.51 9.95
N CYS A 691 5.18 14.65 9.58
CA CYS A 691 6.64 14.75 9.48
C CYS A 691 7.30 14.46 10.83
N LEU A 692 6.85 15.08 11.93
CA LEU A 692 7.34 14.81 13.27
C LEU A 692 7.13 13.35 13.67
N LEU A 693 5.99 12.74 13.34
CA LEU A 693 5.73 11.31 13.60
C LEU A 693 6.71 10.39 12.85
N VAL A 694 6.95 10.66 11.57
CA VAL A 694 7.90 9.89 10.74
C VAL A 694 9.34 10.11 11.23
N THR A 695 9.69 11.35 11.56
CA THR A 695 11.06 11.70 12.02
C THR A 695 11.32 11.19 13.43
N THR A 696 10.34 11.29 14.34
CA THR A 696 10.46 10.82 15.73
C THR A 696 10.38 9.29 15.78
N GLY A 697 9.53 8.65 14.95
CA GLY A 697 9.52 7.20 14.77
C GLY A 697 10.85 6.69 14.22
N GLY A 698 11.43 7.40 13.25
CA GLY A 698 12.78 7.11 12.73
C GLY A 698 13.87 7.29 13.78
N VAL A 699 13.87 8.41 14.52
CA VAL A 699 14.88 8.71 15.57
C VAL A 699 14.77 7.78 16.77
N VAL A 700 13.56 7.37 17.17
CA VAL A 700 13.33 6.40 18.26
C VAL A 700 13.72 5.00 17.82
N SER A 701 13.43 4.62 16.57
CA SER A 701 13.94 3.35 16.02
C SER A 701 15.47 3.35 15.95
N LEU A 702 16.09 4.48 15.58
CA LEU A 702 17.54 4.66 15.61
C LEU A 702 18.13 4.68 17.03
N GLN A 703 17.45 5.23 18.03
CA GLN A 703 17.93 5.24 19.42
C GLN A 703 17.68 3.91 20.14
N VAL A 704 16.53 3.27 19.98
CA VAL A 704 16.29 1.92 20.52
C VAL A 704 17.31 0.94 19.93
N ASN A 705 17.67 1.07 18.65
CA ASN A 705 18.72 0.24 18.03
C ASN A 705 20.15 0.70 18.36
N GLY A 706 20.38 2.00 18.59
CA GLY A 706 21.68 2.53 19.03
C GLY A 706 22.06 2.14 20.46
N TRP A 707 21.07 1.82 21.32
CA TRP A 707 21.27 1.26 22.66
C TRP A 707 21.52 -0.27 22.65
N ILE A 708 21.31 -0.93 21.50
CA ILE A 708 21.56 -2.36 21.29
C ILE A 708 23.02 -2.61 20.83
N ALA A 709 23.80 -1.57 20.55
CA ALA A 709 25.26 -1.71 20.42
C ALA A 709 25.88 -1.87 21.82
N PRO A 710 26.70 -2.91 22.08
CA PRO A 710 27.37 -3.03 23.36
C PRO A 710 28.40 -1.90 23.48
N VAL A 711 28.13 -0.91 24.33
CA VAL A 711 29.18 -0.07 24.89
C VAL A 711 29.87 -0.92 25.95
N GLU A 712 30.97 -1.57 25.55
CA GLU A 712 31.91 -2.17 26.49
C GLU A 712 32.49 -1.06 27.38
N ALA A 713 32.00 -0.97 28.62
CA ALA A 713 32.70 -0.27 29.69
C ALA A 713 33.48 -1.32 30.52
N PRO A 714 34.81 -1.23 30.62
CA PRO A 714 35.59 -2.19 31.42
C PRO A 714 35.45 -1.88 32.91
N GLY A 715 34.94 -2.87 33.66
CA GLY A 715 35.13 -2.98 35.10
C GLY A 715 33.89 -2.70 35.96
N THR A 716 33.22 -3.75 36.44
CA THR A 716 32.61 -3.86 37.79
C THR A 716 32.05 -5.29 38.01
N PRO A 717 31.88 -5.74 39.28
CA PRO A 717 32.32 -7.07 39.70
C PRO A 717 31.24 -8.18 39.74
N ARG A 718 31.76 -9.41 39.82
CA ARG A 718 31.09 -10.72 39.83
C ARG A 718 29.97 -10.85 40.87
N PHE A 719 28.80 -11.31 40.43
CA PHE A 719 27.78 -11.93 41.29
C PHE A 719 27.95 -13.45 41.32
N THR A 720 27.87 -13.99 42.53
CA THR A 720 28.03 -15.39 42.92
C THR A 720 26.90 -16.31 42.46
N GLU A 721 27.28 -17.57 42.22
CA GLU A 721 26.47 -18.70 41.73
C GLU A 721 25.13 -18.91 42.45
N VAL A 722 24.07 -19.08 41.66
CA VAL A 722 22.89 -19.86 42.04
C VAL A 722 22.67 -20.89 40.94
N ARG A 723 22.78 -22.19 41.28
CA ARG A 723 22.43 -23.30 40.38
C ARG A 723 20.92 -23.56 40.45
N PRO A 724 20.18 -23.54 39.33
CA PRO A 724 18.88 -24.20 39.25
C PRO A 724 19.02 -25.60 38.66
N ALA A 725 18.17 -26.52 39.14
CA ALA A 725 18.02 -27.86 38.60
C ALA A 725 17.49 -27.80 37.15
N VAL A 726 18.18 -28.46 36.23
CA VAL A 726 17.86 -28.53 34.80
C VAL A 726 16.84 -29.65 34.58
N PRO A 727 15.61 -29.38 34.11
CA PRO A 727 14.77 -30.43 33.54
C PRO A 727 15.35 -30.85 32.17
N ALA A 728 15.31 -32.15 31.88
CA ALA A 728 15.88 -32.73 30.67
C ALA A 728 15.31 -32.06 29.40
N ARG A 729 16.16 -31.38 28.64
CA ARG A 729 15.83 -30.82 27.33
C ARG A 729 15.61 -31.97 26.34
N PRO A 730 14.64 -31.88 25.41
CA PRO A 730 14.52 -32.85 24.33
C PRO A 730 15.80 -32.89 23.48
N HIS A 731 16.10 -34.06 22.93
CA HIS A 731 17.32 -34.29 22.15
C HIS A 731 17.34 -33.39 20.90
N PRO A 732 18.37 -32.56 20.66
CA PRO A 732 18.41 -31.54 19.59
C PRO A 732 18.03 -32.04 18.19
N VAL A 733 18.39 -33.29 17.90
CA VAL A 733 18.14 -33.98 16.63
C VAL A 733 16.65 -34.19 16.30
N LEU A 734 15.76 -34.30 17.29
CA LEU A 734 14.32 -34.46 17.02
C LEU A 734 13.64 -33.14 16.64
N GLN A 735 14.07 -32.02 17.24
CA GLN A 735 13.63 -30.67 16.85
C GLN A 735 14.09 -30.35 15.42
N VAL A 736 15.31 -30.77 15.09
CA VAL A 736 15.93 -30.73 13.76
C VAL A 736 15.12 -31.52 12.72
N CYS A 737 14.75 -32.78 13.00
CA CYS A 737 13.95 -33.59 12.08
C CYS A 737 12.52 -33.05 11.82
N ALA A 738 11.88 -32.46 12.83
CA ALA A 738 10.56 -31.85 12.69
C ALA A 738 10.60 -30.56 11.85
N TRP A 739 11.68 -29.78 11.97
CA TRP A 739 11.89 -28.55 11.23
C TRP A 739 12.26 -28.79 9.75
N ILE A 740 13.10 -29.79 9.45
CA ILE A 740 13.44 -30.18 8.07
C ILE A 740 12.21 -30.62 7.28
N ARG A 741 11.37 -31.45 7.89
CA ARG A 741 10.15 -31.97 7.24
C ARG A 741 9.16 -30.86 6.89
N TRP A 742 9.29 -29.71 7.53
CA TRP A 742 8.49 -28.51 7.28
C TRP A 742 9.12 -27.57 6.22
N ARG A 743 10.44 -27.63 5.95
CA ARG A 743 11.17 -26.64 5.12
C ARG A 743 11.92 -27.18 3.89
N SER A 744 12.02 -28.49 3.66
CA SER A 744 12.85 -29.09 2.58
C SER A 744 12.31 -28.91 1.14
N GLY A 745 11.62 -27.81 0.83
CA GLY A 745 11.04 -27.55 -0.50
C GLY A 745 11.59 -26.37 -1.25
N ASP A 746 12.41 -25.56 -0.60
CA ASP A 746 12.71 -24.22 -1.06
C ASP A 746 14.07 -24.22 -1.79
N GLN A 747 14.05 -24.02 -3.11
CA GLN A 747 15.26 -23.93 -3.94
C GLN A 747 15.98 -22.58 -3.80
N GLY A 748 15.40 -21.61 -3.06
CA GLY A 748 16.04 -20.31 -2.75
C GLY A 748 16.94 -20.34 -1.52
N LEU A 749 17.03 -21.49 -0.83
CA LEU A 749 17.61 -21.57 0.50
C LEU A 749 19.14 -21.64 0.59
N GLY A 750 19.88 -21.46 -0.50
CA GLY A 750 21.31 -21.74 -0.57
C GLY A 750 22.08 -21.32 0.70
N ALA A 751 21.83 -20.13 1.22
CA ALA A 751 22.53 -19.58 2.38
C ALA A 751 22.08 -20.15 3.74
N ALA A 752 20.77 -20.10 4.05
CA ALA A 752 20.25 -20.60 5.31
C ALA A 752 20.24 -22.13 5.41
N TYR A 753 20.14 -22.83 4.28
CA TYR A 753 20.28 -24.28 4.20
C TYR A 753 21.75 -24.71 4.30
N HIS A 754 22.70 -23.95 3.75
CA HIS A 754 24.12 -24.20 3.96
C HIS A 754 24.51 -24.01 5.44
N ALA A 755 24.14 -22.89 6.05
CA ALA A 755 24.30 -22.64 7.48
C ALA A 755 23.67 -23.75 8.36
N TYR A 756 22.51 -24.25 7.95
CA TYR A 756 21.81 -25.33 8.64
C TYR A 756 22.49 -26.69 8.48
N LEU A 757 22.86 -27.07 7.25
CA LEU A 757 23.63 -28.30 6.99
C LEU A 757 24.97 -28.27 7.73
N LEU A 758 25.55 -27.08 7.88
CA LEU A 758 26.75 -26.86 8.69
C LEU A 758 26.48 -27.14 10.17
N GLU A 759 25.45 -26.53 10.79
CA GLU A 759 25.06 -26.84 12.17
C GLU A 759 24.76 -28.34 12.37
N LEU A 760 24.08 -28.96 11.41
CA LEU A 760 23.71 -30.38 11.45
C LEU A 760 24.95 -31.29 11.34
N SER A 761 25.90 -30.93 10.48
CA SER A 761 27.19 -31.62 10.34
C SER A 761 28.02 -31.52 11.63
N GLN A 762 28.08 -30.33 12.23
CA GLN A 762 28.80 -30.09 13.49
C GLN A 762 28.16 -30.83 14.66
N ALA A 763 26.82 -30.81 14.77
CA ALA A 763 26.09 -31.55 15.78
C ALA A 763 26.25 -33.08 15.60
N ALA A 764 26.28 -33.57 14.36
CA ALA A 764 26.53 -34.98 14.07
C ALA A 764 27.97 -35.41 14.40
N MET A 765 28.96 -34.55 14.15
CA MET A 765 30.35 -34.75 14.57
C MET A 765 30.53 -34.67 16.09
N ALA A 766 29.76 -33.87 16.80
CA ALA A 766 29.82 -33.80 18.26
C ALA A 766 29.14 -34.99 18.97
N ALA A 767 28.38 -35.82 18.25
CA ALA A 767 27.69 -36.97 18.83
C ALA A 767 28.65 -38.17 19.04
N ASP A 768 28.49 -38.88 20.15
CA ASP A 768 29.32 -40.05 20.53
C ASP A 768 29.05 -41.32 19.68
N SER A 769 28.45 -41.16 18.51
CA SER A 769 28.19 -42.24 17.55
C SER A 769 29.16 -42.13 16.40
N ARG A 770 30.00 -43.16 16.20
CA ARG A 770 30.92 -43.24 15.05
C ARG A 770 30.21 -43.05 13.71
N GLY A 771 28.96 -43.51 13.60
CA GLY A 771 28.14 -43.35 12.39
C GLY A 771 27.71 -41.90 12.15
N LEU A 772 27.24 -41.21 13.19
CA LEU A 772 26.89 -39.78 13.08
C LEU A 772 28.13 -38.92 12.85
N HIS A 773 29.25 -39.27 13.47
CA HIS A 773 30.51 -38.56 13.29
C HIS A 773 31.08 -38.72 11.88
N ALA A 774 31.00 -39.91 11.28
CA ALA A 774 31.38 -40.14 9.89
C ALA A 774 30.45 -39.38 8.93
N LEU A 775 29.13 -39.44 9.16
CA LEU A 775 28.14 -38.75 8.36
C LEU A 775 28.27 -37.22 8.44
N GLY A 776 28.56 -36.69 9.63
CA GLY A 776 28.82 -35.27 9.83
C GLY A 776 30.07 -34.80 9.08
N ARG A 777 31.14 -35.59 9.05
CA ARG A 777 32.32 -35.30 8.22
C ARG A 777 32.00 -35.35 6.73
N GLU A 778 31.26 -36.35 6.29
CA GLU A 778 30.89 -36.50 4.88
C GLU A 778 29.99 -35.35 4.39
N LEU A 779 29.05 -34.90 5.24
CA LEU A 779 28.23 -33.70 4.99
C LEU A 779 29.09 -32.43 4.93
N LEU A 780 30.05 -32.29 5.85
CA LEU A 780 30.93 -31.13 5.92
C LEU A 780 31.88 -31.07 4.71
N ASP A 781 32.41 -32.22 4.29
CA ASP A 781 33.26 -32.34 3.10
C ASP A 781 32.46 -32.05 1.83
N ALA A 782 31.22 -32.53 1.75
CA ALA A 782 30.26 -32.22 0.69
C ALA A 782 29.97 -30.71 0.59
N LEU A 783 29.72 -30.04 1.72
CA LEU A 783 29.51 -28.59 1.77
C LEU A 783 30.73 -27.81 1.26
N HIS A 784 31.95 -28.24 1.62
CA HIS A 784 33.18 -27.59 1.15
C HIS A 784 33.45 -27.79 -0.34
N ARG A 785 32.98 -28.90 -0.94
CA ARG A 785 33.15 -29.17 -2.37
C ARG A 785 32.20 -28.36 -3.25
N GLY A 786 31.07 -27.90 -2.72
CA GLY A 786 30.07 -27.11 -3.46
C GLY A 786 29.41 -27.86 -4.61
N ASP A 787 29.42 -29.20 -4.60
CA ASP A 787 28.85 -30.03 -5.67
C ASP A 787 27.32 -30.17 -5.49
N PRO A 788 26.48 -29.79 -6.47
CA PRO A 788 25.03 -29.92 -6.38
C PRO A 788 24.54 -31.37 -6.20
N ASP A 789 25.28 -32.38 -6.67
CA ASP A 789 24.93 -33.79 -6.45
C ASP A 789 25.15 -34.24 -4.98
N ASP A 790 26.04 -33.56 -4.26
CA ASP A 790 26.32 -33.78 -2.84
C ASP A 790 25.22 -33.19 -1.92
N MET A 791 24.46 -32.19 -2.39
CA MET A 791 23.27 -31.69 -1.66
C MET A 791 22.17 -32.77 -1.57
N ALA A 792 22.01 -33.59 -2.61
CA ALA A 792 21.10 -34.73 -2.59
C ALA A 792 21.56 -35.81 -1.60
N LEU A 793 22.88 -35.90 -1.34
CA LEU A 793 23.46 -36.74 -0.28
C LEU A 793 23.10 -36.20 1.11
N GLY A 794 23.18 -34.88 1.30
CA GLY A 794 22.75 -34.20 2.53
C GLY A 794 21.27 -34.45 2.85
N GLU A 795 20.40 -34.34 1.84
CA GLU A 795 18.98 -34.63 1.98
C GLU A 795 18.70 -36.10 2.33
N LYS A 796 19.42 -37.04 1.71
CA LYS A 796 19.34 -38.49 2.02
C LYS A 796 19.87 -38.81 3.42
N ALA A 797 20.99 -38.22 3.82
CA ALA A 797 21.59 -38.37 5.14
C ALA A 797 20.63 -37.90 6.24
N ILE A 798 20.00 -36.74 6.03
CA ILE A 798 18.99 -36.20 6.93
C ILE A 798 17.77 -37.12 7.04
N ARG A 799 17.22 -37.60 5.92
CA ARG A 799 16.11 -38.57 5.94
C ARG A 799 16.50 -39.84 6.69
N TRP A 800 17.71 -40.35 6.47
CA TRP A 800 18.24 -41.54 7.14
C TRP A 800 18.39 -41.35 8.66
N ILE A 801 18.95 -40.22 9.12
CA ILE A 801 19.06 -39.88 10.56
C ILE A 801 17.67 -39.85 11.20
N CYS A 802 16.69 -39.23 10.54
CA CYS A 802 15.34 -39.11 11.07
C CYS A 802 14.61 -40.47 11.11
N ASP A 803 14.80 -41.32 10.10
CA ASP A 803 14.19 -42.66 10.06
C ASP A 803 14.84 -43.66 11.02
N ALA A 804 16.18 -43.66 11.14
CA ALA A 804 16.92 -44.56 12.03
C ALA A 804 16.61 -44.31 13.52
N ARG A 805 16.38 -43.06 13.90
CA ARG A 805 16.04 -42.70 15.29
C ARG A 805 14.58 -42.99 15.62
N LEU A 806 13.66 -42.80 14.67
CA LEU A 806 12.26 -43.21 14.83
C LEU A 806 12.11 -44.73 14.99
N THR A 807 12.96 -45.52 14.32
CA THR A 807 12.99 -46.99 14.50
C THR A 807 13.61 -47.40 15.83
N HIS A 808 14.72 -46.80 16.24
CA HIS A 808 15.35 -47.11 17.53
C HIS A 808 14.45 -46.73 18.73
N THR A 809 13.68 -45.65 18.63
CA THR A 809 12.76 -45.22 19.70
C THR A 809 11.53 -46.13 19.79
N ARG A 810 11.09 -46.73 18.67
CA ARG A 810 10.01 -47.73 18.62
C ARG A 810 10.42 -49.11 19.14
N SER A 811 11.71 -49.45 19.15
CA SER A 811 12.21 -50.75 19.66
C SER A 811 12.60 -50.72 21.15
N THR A 812 12.65 -49.53 21.76
CA THR A 812 12.91 -49.34 23.20
C THR A 812 11.66 -48.91 23.98
N MET A 813 10.51 -48.89 23.33
CA MET A 813 9.17 -48.91 23.92
C MET A 813 8.57 -50.29 23.68
#